data_AF-A0A1T4RUX4-F1
#
_entry.id   AF-A0A1T4RUX4-F1
#
_cell.length_a   1.000
_cell.length_b   1.000
_cell.length_c   1.000
_cell.angle_alpha   90.00
_cell.angle_beta   90.00
_cell.angle_gamma   90.00
#
_symmetry.space_group_name_H-M   'P 1'
#
loop_
_entity.id
_entity.type
_entity.pdbx_description
1 polymer ?
#
loop_
_entity_poly.entity_id
_entity_poly.type
_entity_poly.pdbx_seq_one_letter_code
_entity_poly.pdbx_strand_id
1 'polypeptide(L)'
;MQRLFLAVWMVLALTLFTGLHSLASAEDLTITIVGTNSGSVTVNNDTSKVCSSGTCTYSFSYGDLLTLKAAPTGAFFDGWSGTCAGTNTNCTITMTTDISVTASFTPVPPLTSPTPWMGSYPAGQQVSLACSDAAVCTGTSYCLGEGCSPAIAYSSPIVFSGTGSQVLRFRSTDNQNAVEPIRTHRYYTDSTFTYRFDRLWPQSEQLWYFQSPRSIALDGDGNIYVADTDNHRILKFDYRGNFIDQWGPVGFSYPSGIAVDGSNTVYIADTSNNTIKKYSSDGSYLASIGAFGTGQGQLKGPRAVAVDSSGNVYVADTGNNRIQKFAANGTFLWQLGESGSGNGQFNQPQGISVDSSGSVYVSDTGNNRVQKFVVSGDIVVYSTQWGSLGSATNQLNAPGQIHANSDGMIYLADKGNNRILVFSNTGVYSATLGANGQGDGQFSWPMGVAKDSKGYVYVADTSNDRIQQLTTAGLFIKQLAVASSADGAFRSPVGIARDASGNFYVADTANHRIQKFSSSGDFVASWGSFGSGDLQFSFPNAVAIDASGHIFVADTLNHRIQKLNSNGVFVATWGSYGSSGTAKFDRPSGIAVDSQGFVYVTDLNNKRVQKFTNAGGYDTEWGGAGSGDGKFNAPRGIAIDSSDAVYVADSGNNRIQKFTNTGGFVAAWAGLVYNPHSVAVGADGSVYASGPSTNSIVKITSSGQLSTSWGSLGSGNGQLNNPGGVMVDNSNNLYVVDTDNHRIQRFAPVLVPGAPTIGTATAGNGEAIVSFEAPANNGGNVITYYTVTSNPGNITASDSVSPITVTGLTNGTAYTFTVTATNVAGSGQASAASNSVTPLQPTVTLAVSLPAVVGNAGSGSVTSNPSGIACQSGSSAGCSASFAQDSSVELTASPNGISLFGSWTGCASVNQNICTVEADANKTVSALFLLSPKAKIGVNTFSSFDAAYDGAGDNAVVQLLEDALPFNRTINKPLTLQGGHLAGLDNRGNGFTTLEGTSLIIGSGKLVADRIVIKGASTVILE
;
A
#
# COMPACT_ATOMS: atom_id res chain seq x y z
N MET A 1 58.93 80.88 25.36
CA MET A 1 58.13 81.32 24.19
C MET A 1 58.28 80.33 23.02
N GLN A 2 58.05 79.03 23.26
CA GLN A 2 58.17 77.96 22.26
C GLN A 2 57.17 76.82 22.57
N ARG A 3 56.00 77.19 23.11
CA ARG A 3 54.84 76.31 23.32
C ARG A 3 53.54 76.92 22.77
N LEU A 4 53.66 77.98 21.94
CA LEU A 4 52.50 78.71 21.38
C LEU A 4 52.35 78.57 19.86
N PHE A 5 53.23 77.81 19.17
CA PHE A 5 53.13 77.59 17.72
C PHE A 5 52.60 76.19 17.31
N LEU A 6 52.47 75.24 18.25
CA LEU A 6 51.92 73.91 17.95
C LEU A 6 50.40 73.81 18.15
N ALA A 7 49.79 74.74 18.89
CA ALA A 7 48.35 74.70 19.18
C ALA A 7 47.47 75.30 18.05
N VAL A 8 48.05 76.08 17.12
CA VAL A 8 47.30 76.72 16.03
C VAL A 8 47.19 75.82 14.79
N TRP A 9 48.10 74.85 14.61
CA TRP A 9 48.00 73.84 13.54
C TRP A 9 47.02 72.70 13.87
N MET A 10 46.75 72.45 15.14
CA MET A 10 45.83 71.38 15.56
C MET A 10 44.35 71.81 15.54
N VAL A 11 44.06 73.11 15.53
CA VAL A 11 42.68 73.64 15.45
C VAL A 11 42.26 73.95 14.01
N LEU A 12 43.20 74.24 13.09
CA LEU A 12 42.88 74.44 11.67
C LEU A 12 42.71 73.12 10.89
N ALA A 13 43.26 72.01 11.39
CA ALA A 13 43.02 70.67 10.84
C ALA A 13 41.66 70.08 11.26
N LEU A 14 40.98 70.69 12.24
CA LEU A 14 39.71 70.20 12.79
C LEU A 14 38.47 70.90 12.20
N THR A 15 38.62 71.86 11.27
CA THR A 15 37.51 72.58 10.63
C THR A 15 37.54 72.57 9.09
N LEU A 16 38.35 71.73 8.46
CA LEU A 16 38.39 71.54 7.00
C LEU A 16 38.00 70.12 6.53
N PHE A 17 37.48 69.28 7.42
CA PHE A 17 36.87 67.98 7.08
C PHE A 17 35.40 67.87 7.51
N THR A 18 34.73 69.01 7.72
CA THR A 18 33.27 69.08 7.80
C THR A 18 32.75 69.72 6.51
N GLY A 19 32.75 68.97 5.42
CA GLY A 19 32.33 69.53 4.13
C GLY A 19 32.55 68.70 2.88
N LEU A 20 32.72 67.38 2.97
CA LEU A 20 32.45 66.48 1.85
C LEU A 20 31.92 65.16 2.43
N HIS A 21 30.60 65.13 2.64
CA HIS A 21 29.86 63.89 2.59
C HIS A 21 30.06 63.28 1.19
N SER A 22 31.06 62.40 1.03
CA SER A 22 30.83 61.24 0.20
C SER A 22 30.03 60.28 1.09
N LEU A 23 28.72 60.29 0.91
CA LEU A 23 27.85 59.21 1.33
C LEU A 23 28.40 57.91 0.74
N ALA A 24 29.29 57.21 1.47
CA ALA A 24 29.40 55.78 1.29
C ALA A 24 28.14 55.24 1.93
N SER A 25 27.09 55.06 1.13
CA SER A 25 25.92 54.31 1.56
C SER A 25 26.44 53.00 2.15
N ALA A 26 26.11 52.74 3.41
CA ALA A 26 26.22 51.39 3.91
C ALA A 26 25.25 50.57 3.06
N GLU A 27 25.76 49.53 2.42
CA GLU A 27 24.95 48.64 1.60
C GLU A 27 24.44 47.52 2.51
N ASP A 28 23.15 47.24 2.43
CA ASP A 28 22.48 46.26 3.26
C ASP A 28 22.48 44.88 2.59
N LEU A 29 23.02 43.89 3.29
CA LEU A 29 22.83 42.48 2.98
C LEU A 29 21.59 41.98 3.70
N THR A 30 20.55 41.64 2.95
CA THR A 30 19.34 41.00 3.46
C THR A 30 19.37 39.49 3.18
N ILE A 31 19.34 38.67 4.22
CA ILE A 31 19.28 37.21 4.15
C ILE A 31 17.89 36.75 4.56
N THR A 32 17.21 36.01 3.68
CA THR A 32 15.91 35.39 3.99
C THR A 32 16.05 33.88 4.09
N ILE A 33 15.59 33.29 5.19
CA ILE A 33 15.52 31.84 5.41
C ILE A 33 14.10 31.37 5.10
N VAL A 34 13.96 30.45 4.15
CA VAL A 34 12.70 29.79 3.80
C VAL A 34 12.75 28.34 4.29
N GLY A 35 11.75 27.92 5.07
CA GLY A 35 11.73 26.62 5.77
C GLY A 35 11.73 26.82 7.30
N THR A 36 10.72 26.31 8.01
CA THR A 36 10.57 26.54 9.46
C THR A 36 11.60 25.73 10.25
N ASN A 37 12.41 26.40 11.09
CA ASN A 37 13.42 25.80 11.99
C ASN A 37 14.40 24.80 11.33
N SER A 38 14.73 25.03 10.06
CA SER A 38 15.38 24.05 9.18
C SER A 38 16.88 24.30 8.91
N GLY A 39 17.44 25.43 9.36
CA GLY A 39 18.86 25.75 9.18
C GLY A 39 19.20 27.20 9.52
N SER A 40 20.48 27.58 9.36
CA SER A 40 20.97 28.94 9.57
C SER A 40 21.97 29.38 8.50
N VAL A 41 22.22 30.67 8.38
CA VAL A 41 23.26 31.24 7.50
C VAL A 41 24.21 32.11 8.33
N THR A 42 25.52 31.88 8.21
CA THR A 42 26.55 32.70 8.85
C THR A 42 27.31 33.52 7.80
N VAL A 43 27.60 34.78 8.09
CA VAL A 43 28.40 35.67 7.21
C VAL A 43 29.86 35.68 7.67
N ASN A 44 30.82 35.40 6.78
CA ASN A 44 32.27 35.39 7.04
C ASN A 44 32.71 34.51 8.24
N ASN A 45 31.93 33.47 8.57
CA ASN A 45 32.08 32.68 9.81
C ASN A 45 32.06 33.53 11.10
N ASP A 46 31.47 34.73 11.06
CA ASP A 46 31.30 35.60 12.20
C ASP A 46 30.07 35.15 13.02
N THR A 47 30.32 34.58 14.20
CA THR A 47 29.28 34.08 15.11
C THR A 47 28.31 35.17 15.60
N SER A 48 28.64 36.46 15.42
CA SER A 48 27.73 37.57 15.72
C SER A 48 26.77 37.90 14.58
N LYS A 49 26.95 37.31 13.39
CA LYS A 49 26.15 37.56 12.17
C LYS A 49 25.58 36.25 11.63
N VAL A 50 24.66 35.66 12.41
CA VAL A 50 23.96 34.40 12.09
C VAL A 50 22.47 34.67 11.89
N CYS A 51 21.94 34.29 10.72
CA CYS A 51 20.52 34.33 10.43
C CYS A 51 19.90 32.94 10.54
N SER A 52 19.00 32.72 11.51
CA SER A 52 18.49 31.38 11.85
C SER A 52 16.99 31.17 11.54
N SER A 53 16.26 32.24 11.22
CA SER A 53 14.84 32.17 10.85
C SER A 53 14.37 33.50 10.27
N GLY A 54 13.44 33.47 9.31
CA GLY A 54 12.86 34.69 8.75
C GLY A 54 13.89 35.50 7.96
N THR A 55 13.84 36.83 8.07
CA THR A 55 14.73 37.74 7.35
C THR A 55 15.65 38.48 8.31
N CYS A 56 16.96 38.50 8.02
CA CYS A 56 17.97 39.23 8.78
C CYS A 56 18.71 40.20 7.86
N THR A 57 19.04 41.39 8.36
CA THR A 57 19.75 42.42 7.58
C THR A 57 21.03 42.84 8.30
N TYR A 58 22.12 42.96 7.55
CA TYR A 58 23.44 43.36 8.04
C TYR A 58 24.05 44.39 7.08
N SER A 59 24.56 45.50 7.61
CA SER A 59 25.14 46.58 6.79
C SER A 59 26.65 46.43 6.61
N PHE A 60 27.14 46.67 5.41
CA PHE A 60 28.55 46.53 5.01
C PHE A 60 29.02 47.74 4.21
N SER A 61 30.34 47.88 4.04
CA SER A 61 30.92 48.93 3.22
C SER A 61 30.91 48.54 1.74
N TYR A 62 30.72 49.51 0.85
CA TYR A 62 30.89 49.31 -0.58
C TYR A 62 32.27 48.70 -0.90
N GLY A 63 32.28 47.54 -1.57
CA GLY A 63 33.46 46.77 -1.94
C GLY A 63 33.77 45.56 -1.04
N ASP A 64 33.06 45.36 0.07
CA ASP A 64 33.30 44.23 0.98
C ASP A 64 33.01 42.88 0.29
N LEU A 65 33.96 41.93 0.41
CA LEU A 65 33.78 40.55 -0.04
C LEU A 65 33.28 39.69 1.13
N LEU A 66 32.09 39.11 0.97
CA LEU A 66 31.41 38.32 2.00
C LEU A 66 31.25 36.86 1.56
N THR A 67 31.49 35.93 2.47
CA THR A 67 31.20 34.50 2.31
C THR A 67 30.03 34.12 3.22
N LEU A 68 28.88 33.81 2.62
CA LEU A 68 27.69 33.28 3.28
C LEU A 68 27.79 31.76 3.37
N LYS A 69 27.51 31.20 4.53
CA LYS A 69 27.53 29.75 4.77
C LYS A 69 26.21 29.29 5.35
N ALA A 70 25.45 28.49 4.58
CA ALA A 70 24.26 27.80 5.02
C ALA A 70 24.63 26.55 5.84
N ALA A 71 23.95 26.35 6.97
CA ALA A 71 24.10 25.23 7.89
C ALA A 71 22.71 24.61 8.14
N PRO A 72 22.34 23.52 7.45
CA PRO A 72 21.07 22.83 7.68
C PRO A 72 21.02 22.22 9.09
N THR A 73 19.86 22.20 9.72
CA THR A 73 19.64 21.53 11.02
C THR A 73 18.35 20.71 10.93
N GLY A 74 18.47 19.39 10.77
CA GLY A 74 17.29 18.50 10.62
C GLY A 74 16.49 18.70 9.33
N ALA A 75 17.10 19.26 8.28
CA ALA A 75 16.47 19.59 7.01
C ALA A 75 17.49 19.51 5.85
N PHE A 76 17.00 19.50 4.61
CA PHE A 76 17.81 19.65 3.40
C PHE A 76 18.00 21.13 3.08
N PHE A 77 19.19 21.55 2.64
CA PHE A 77 19.38 22.86 2.02
C PHE A 77 19.11 22.74 0.52
N ASP A 78 18.09 23.43 0.05
CA ASP A 78 17.59 23.35 -1.33
C ASP A 78 18.37 24.27 -2.28
N GLY A 79 19.02 25.30 -1.73
CA GLY A 79 19.89 26.21 -2.48
C GLY A 79 19.66 27.68 -2.16
N TRP A 80 20.48 28.51 -2.81
CA TRP A 80 20.41 29.96 -2.80
C TRP A 80 19.56 30.49 -3.96
N SER A 81 18.84 31.58 -3.72
CA SER A 81 18.21 32.42 -4.74
C SER A 81 18.42 33.91 -4.42
N GLY A 82 18.21 34.79 -5.40
CA GLY A 82 18.54 36.21 -5.31
C GLY A 82 19.87 36.54 -5.99
N THR A 83 20.67 37.45 -5.41
CA THR A 83 22.01 37.82 -5.94
C THR A 83 23.02 36.66 -5.84
N CYS A 84 22.70 35.66 -5.02
CA CYS A 84 23.35 34.36 -5.00
C CYS A 84 22.44 33.28 -5.59
N ALA A 85 22.99 32.38 -6.41
CA ALA A 85 22.26 31.24 -6.97
C ALA A 85 23.11 29.97 -6.93
N GLY A 86 22.47 28.82 -6.67
CA GLY A 86 23.11 27.50 -6.66
C GLY A 86 22.91 26.75 -5.35
N THR A 87 23.28 25.47 -5.35
CA THR A 87 22.99 24.54 -4.24
C THR A 87 24.16 24.32 -3.28
N ASN A 88 25.29 25.00 -3.50
CA ASN A 88 26.45 24.93 -2.61
C ASN A 88 26.13 25.64 -1.30
N THR A 89 26.47 25.04 -0.16
CA THR A 89 26.23 25.65 1.16
C THR A 89 27.03 26.95 1.36
N ASN A 90 28.11 27.15 0.61
CA ASN A 90 28.84 28.42 0.60
C ASN A 90 28.49 29.27 -0.61
N CYS A 91 28.33 30.57 -0.39
CA CYS A 91 28.16 31.58 -1.43
C CYS A 91 29.04 32.80 -1.17
N THR A 92 29.74 33.30 -2.18
CA THR A 92 30.56 34.52 -2.06
C THR A 92 29.91 35.66 -2.83
N ILE A 93 29.76 36.82 -2.19
CA ILE A 93 29.17 38.04 -2.78
C ILE A 93 30.08 39.25 -2.51
N THR A 94 30.05 40.24 -3.39
CA THR A 94 30.74 41.54 -3.19
C THR A 94 29.69 42.62 -3.03
N MET A 95 29.77 43.42 -1.96
CA MET A 95 28.81 44.48 -1.66
C MET A 95 29.02 45.68 -2.57
N THR A 96 28.31 45.74 -3.70
CA THR A 96 28.34 46.89 -4.62
C THR A 96 27.04 47.68 -4.61
N THR A 97 25.99 47.10 -4.05
CA THR A 97 24.66 47.66 -3.82
C THR A 97 24.05 46.94 -2.61
N ASP A 98 22.87 47.34 -2.15
CA ASP A 98 22.01 46.49 -1.34
C ASP A 98 21.81 45.13 -2.04
N ILE A 99 21.99 44.03 -1.30
CA ILE A 99 21.97 42.67 -1.82
C ILE A 99 20.95 41.86 -1.03
N SER A 100 20.07 41.14 -1.73
CA SER A 100 19.14 40.20 -1.12
C SER A 100 19.46 38.77 -1.55
N VAL A 101 19.56 37.88 -0.57
CA VAL A 101 19.84 36.45 -0.75
C VAL A 101 18.85 35.63 0.05
N THR A 102 18.29 34.60 -0.57
CA THR A 102 17.36 33.67 0.06
C THR A 102 17.99 32.29 0.14
N ALA A 103 18.03 31.73 1.35
CA ALA A 103 18.43 30.34 1.63
C ALA A 103 17.17 29.50 1.85
N SER A 104 16.97 28.48 1.02
CA SER A 104 15.82 27.58 1.12
C SER A 104 16.20 26.27 1.80
N PHE A 105 15.36 25.81 2.73
CA PHE A 105 15.52 24.56 3.43
C PHE A 105 14.21 23.76 3.47
N THR A 106 14.29 22.45 3.25
CA THR A 106 13.14 21.52 3.30
C THR A 106 13.25 20.62 4.53
N PRO A 107 12.30 20.70 5.50
CA PRO A 107 12.29 19.86 6.70
C PRO A 107 12.27 18.36 6.37
N VAL A 108 12.94 17.54 7.17
CA VAL A 108 12.77 16.08 7.11
C VAL A 108 11.39 15.71 7.68
N PRO A 109 10.47 15.07 6.92
CA PRO A 109 9.15 14.71 7.43
C PRO A 109 9.22 13.66 8.55
N PRO A 110 8.33 13.70 9.56
CA PRO A 110 8.18 12.60 10.51
C PRO A 110 7.63 11.35 9.80
N LEU A 111 8.18 10.19 10.16
CA LEU A 111 7.77 8.88 9.63
C LEU A 111 6.30 8.60 10.01
N THR A 112 5.38 8.83 9.07
CA THR A 112 3.99 8.35 9.15
C THR A 112 3.87 7.01 8.42
N SER A 113 3.06 6.12 9.01
CA SER A 113 2.75 4.74 8.58
C SER A 113 2.87 4.47 7.07
N PRO A 114 3.50 3.36 6.65
CA PRO A 114 3.74 3.07 5.25
C PRO A 114 2.43 2.82 4.49
N THR A 115 2.24 3.55 3.40
CA THR A 115 1.41 3.12 2.27
C THR A 115 2.05 1.91 1.60
N PRO A 116 1.27 0.93 1.11
CA PRO A 116 1.80 -0.24 0.42
C PRO A 116 2.72 0.18 -0.73
N TRP A 117 3.89 -0.46 -0.76
CA TRP A 117 5.02 -0.23 -1.65
C TRP A 117 4.62 -0.03 -3.13
N MET A 118 4.75 1.21 -3.60
CA MET A 118 4.92 1.55 -5.00
C MET A 118 6.02 2.62 -5.05
N GLY A 119 7.13 2.35 -5.74
CA GLY A 119 8.23 3.32 -5.87
C GLY A 119 7.72 4.69 -6.35
N SER A 120 8.46 5.76 -6.04
CA SER A 120 8.10 7.11 -6.47
C SER A 120 8.12 7.22 -8.00
N TYR A 121 6.96 7.34 -8.64
CA TYR A 121 6.83 7.69 -10.05
C TYR A 121 6.85 9.23 -10.21
N PRO A 122 7.45 9.78 -11.29
CA PRO A 122 7.30 11.19 -11.63
C PRO A 122 5.83 11.57 -11.80
N ALA A 123 5.47 12.83 -11.50
CA ALA A 123 4.09 13.31 -11.62
C ALA A 123 3.54 13.16 -13.05
N GLY A 124 2.33 12.60 -13.19
CA GLY A 124 1.59 12.53 -14.47
C GLY A 124 1.74 11.23 -15.28
N GLN A 125 2.30 10.16 -14.71
CA GLN A 125 2.51 8.88 -15.41
C GLN A 125 1.33 7.91 -15.24
N GLN A 126 0.87 7.30 -16.34
CA GLN A 126 -0.15 6.24 -16.29
C GLN A 126 0.50 4.87 -16.06
N VAL A 127 0.02 4.14 -15.04
CA VAL A 127 0.48 2.79 -14.71
C VAL A 127 -0.64 1.79 -15.03
N SER A 128 -0.36 0.88 -15.95
CA SER A 128 -1.23 -0.26 -16.26
C SER A 128 -0.73 -1.51 -15.53
N LEU A 129 -1.65 -2.24 -14.92
CA LEU A 129 -1.39 -3.54 -14.30
C LEU A 129 -1.85 -4.64 -15.23
N ALA A 130 -1.03 -5.67 -15.38
CA ALA A 130 -1.41 -6.90 -16.04
C ALA A 130 -1.10 -8.09 -15.13
N CYS A 131 -2.08 -8.94 -14.85
CA CYS A 131 -1.85 -10.23 -14.18
C CYS A 131 -1.40 -11.28 -15.22
N SER A 132 -0.66 -12.29 -14.76
CA SER A 132 -0.31 -13.45 -15.61
C SER A 132 -1.51 -14.26 -16.08
N ASP A 133 -2.65 -14.16 -15.37
CA ASP A 133 -3.90 -14.81 -15.73
C ASP A 133 -5.05 -13.79 -15.67
N ALA A 134 -5.61 -13.43 -16.84
CA ALA A 134 -6.61 -12.38 -16.96
C ALA A 134 -7.99 -12.78 -16.42
N ALA A 135 -8.20 -14.08 -16.13
CA ALA A 135 -9.44 -14.60 -15.58
C ALA A 135 -9.59 -14.41 -14.05
N VAL A 136 -8.54 -13.94 -13.36
CA VAL A 136 -8.42 -14.03 -11.88
C VAL A 136 -8.23 -12.65 -11.20
N CYS A 137 -8.01 -11.58 -11.97
CA CYS A 137 -7.84 -10.22 -11.46
C CYS A 137 -8.91 -9.29 -12.07
N THR A 138 -9.70 -8.60 -11.26
CA THR A 138 -10.57 -7.52 -11.71
C THR A 138 -9.99 -6.16 -11.30
N GLY A 139 -9.73 -5.29 -12.28
CA GLY A 139 -9.25 -3.91 -12.06
C GLY A 139 -8.31 -3.44 -13.18
N THR A 140 -8.67 -2.36 -13.87
CA THR A 140 -7.93 -1.82 -15.02
C THR A 140 -7.54 -0.37 -14.78
N SER A 141 -6.23 -0.13 -14.69
CA SER A 141 -5.54 1.18 -14.73
C SER A 141 -5.51 2.02 -13.45
N TYR A 142 -4.32 2.52 -13.11
CA TYR A 142 -4.04 3.39 -11.96
C TYR A 142 -3.31 4.63 -12.45
N CYS A 143 -3.66 5.79 -11.90
CA CYS A 143 -2.96 7.04 -12.12
C CYS A 143 -2.41 7.53 -10.77
N LEU A 144 -1.14 7.91 -10.69
CA LEU A 144 -0.50 8.38 -9.46
C LEU A 144 0.09 9.78 -9.65
N GLY A 145 -0.13 10.67 -8.68
CA GLY A 145 0.43 12.03 -8.59
C GLY A 145 -0.58 13.17 -8.60
N GLU A 146 -0.13 14.38 -8.27
CA GLU A 146 -0.92 15.61 -8.43
C GLU A 146 -1.12 15.91 -9.92
N GLY A 147 -2.37 16.15 -10.34
CA GLY A 147 -2.78 16.30 -11.74
C GLY A 147 -3.81 15.29 -12.25
N CYS A 148 -4.24 14.33 -11.41
CA CYS A 148 -5.34 13.44 -11.75
C CYS A 148 -6.67 14.23 -11.83
N SER A 149 -7.41 14.08 -12.93
CA SER A 149 -8.82 14.50 -12.96
C SER A 149 -9.59 13.72 -11.89
N PRO A 150 -10.46 14.36 -11.07
CA PRO A 150 -11.25 13.69 -10.02
C PRO A 150 -12.10 12.50 -10.51
N ALA A 151 -12.25 12.33 -11.83
CA ALA A 151 -13.04 11.27 -12.45
C ALA A 151 -12.33 9.89 -12.57
N ILE A 152 -11.01 9.78 -12.29
CA ILE A 152 -10.24 8.51 -12.47
C ILE A 152 -9.53 8.08 -11.17
N ALA A 153 -9.77 8.76 -10.05
CA ALA A 153 -9.18 8.39 -8.76
C ALA A 153 -10.10 7.42 -8.00
N TYR A 154 -9.63 6.18 -7.82
CA TYR A 154 -10.13 5.11 -6.95
C TYR A 154 -11.51 4.51 -7.24
N SER A 155 -11.59 3.17 -7.35
CA SER A 155 -12.84 2.48 -7.00
C SER A 155 -12.75 1.03 -6.51
N SER A 156 -11.61 0.31 -6.52
CA SER A 156 -11.58 -1.05 -5.91
C SER A 156 -10.18 -1.54 -5.50
N PRO A 157 -10.04 -2.30 -4.39
CA PRO A 157 -8.85 -3.10 -4.09
C PRO A 157 -8.58 -4.14 -5.20
N ILE A 158 -7.32 -4.51 -5.42
CA ILE A 158 -6.97 -5.66 -6.27
C ILE A 158 -7.44 -6.93 -5.55
N VAL A 159 -8.42 -7.63 -6.14
CA VAL A 159 -8.91 -8.92 -5.64
C VAL A 159 -8.26 -10.04 -6.44
N PHE A 160 -7.60 -10.97 -5.75
CA PHE A 160 -7.07 -12.19 -6.35
C PHE A 160 -8.05 -13.35 -6.09
N SER A 161 -8.67 -13.90 -7.13
CA SER A 161 -9.58 -15.03 -7.01
C SER A 161 -8.95 -16.35 -7.49
N GLY A 162 -8.13 -17.01 -6.66
CA GLY A 162 -7.59 -18.34 -7.00
C GLY A 162 -6.37 -18.78 -6.20
N THR A 163 -5.99 -20.05 -6.37
CA THR A 163 -4.80 -20.68 -5.75
C THR A 163 -3.59 -20.62 -6.68
N GLY A 164 -2.44 -20.13 -6.19
CA GLY A 164 -1.15 -20.22 -6.89
C GLY A 164 -0.25 -18.99 -6.79
N SER A 165 0.89 -19.04 -7.50
CA SER A 165 1.80 -17.91 -7.68
C SER A 165 1.22 -16.95 -8.73
N GLN A 166 0.64 -15.84 -8.30
CA GLN A 166 0.18 -14.79 -9.18
C GLN A 166 1.28 -13.78 -9.45
N VAL A 167 1.48 -13.43 -10.72
CA VAL A 167 2.49 -12.46 -11.14
C VAL A 167 1.80 -11.16 -11.51
N LEU A 168 2.04 -10.12 -10.72
CA LEU A 168 1.62 -8.75 -11.01
C LEU A 168 2.70 -8.09 -11.87
N ARG A 169 2.32 -7.62 -13.06
CA ARG A 169 3.21 -6.91 -13.98
C ARG A 169 2.81 -5.45 -14.03
N PHE A 170 3.78 -4.57 -13.78
CA PHE A 170 3.62 -3.13 -13.90
C PHE A 170 4.12 -2.68 -15.25
N ARG A 171 3.32 -1.89 -15.96
CA ARG A 171 3.74 -1.16 -17.15
C ARG A 171 3.48 0.31 -16.91
N SER A 172 4.51 1.13 -17.06
CA SER A 172 4.37 2.57 -17.07
C SER A 172 4.51 3.06 -18.51
N THR A 173 3.65 3.97 -18.93
CA THR A 173 3.78 4.71 -20.18
C THR A 173 3.96 6.17 -19.83
N ASP A 174 5.07 6.76 -20.27
CA ASP A 174 5.27 8.20 -20.16
C ASP A 174 4.38 8.96 -21.17
N ASN A 175 4.36 10.29 -21.06
CA ASN A 175 3.61 11.17 -21.97
C ASN A 175 4.19 11.21 -23.40
N GLN A 176 5.22 10.41 -23.70
CA GLN A 176 5.87 10.28 -25.00
C GLN A 176 5.73 8.86 -25.61
N ASN A 177 4.88 8.00 -25.04
CA ASN A 177 4.66 6.61 -25.47
C ASN A 177 5.92 5.71 -25.41
N ALA A 178 6.95 6.07 -24.64
CA ALA A 178 8.05 5.15 -24.35
C ALA A 178 7.58 4.10 -23.33
N VAL A 179 7.73 2.82 -23.69
CA VAL A 179 7.32 1.69 -22.85
C VAL A 179 8.49 1.32 -21.94
N GLU A 180 8.34 1.54 -20.64
CA GLU A 180 9.29 1.08 -19.62
C GLU A 180 9.32 -0.47 -19.53
N PRO A 181 10.43 -1.09 -19.10
CA PRO A 181 10.50 -2.52 -18.84
C PRO A 181 9.46 -2.98 -17.81
N ILE A 182 8.88 -4.15 -18.03
CA ILE A 182 7.84 -4.73 -17.17
C ILE A 182 8.45 -5.13 -15.82
N ARG A 183 8.10 -4.41 -14.74
CA ARG A 183 8.44 -4.86 -13.38
C ARG A 183 7.47 -5.95 -12.95
N THR A 184 7.99 -7.00 -12.33
CA THR A 184 7.24 -8.22 -11.99
C THR A 184 7.32 -8.46 -10.50
N HIS A 185 6.17 -8.50 -9.81
CA HIS A 185 6.10 -8.93 -8.41
C HIS A 185 5.26 -10.20 -8.30
N ARG A 186 5.75 -11.19 -7.55
CA ARG A 186 5.10 -12.49 -7.41
C ARG A 186 4.41 -12.57 -6.05
N TYR A 187 3.09 -12.67 -6.08
CA TYR A 187 2.24 -12.91 -4.92
C TYR A 187 1.90 -14.39 -4.83
N TYR A 188 1.90 -14.94 -3.63
CA TYR A 188 1.40 -16.28 -3.37
C TYR A 188 0.04 -16.17 -2.71
N THR A 189 -1.03 -16.49 -3.44
CA THR A 189 -2.38 -16.60 -2.88
C THR A 189 -2.68 -18.07 -2.74
N ASP A 190 -2.40 -18.61 -1.55
CA ASP A 190 -2.80 -19.97 -1.24
C ASP A 190 -3.92 -19.91 -0.21
N SER A 191 -5.10 -20.35 -0.62
CA SER A 191 -6.31 -20.44 0.21
C SER A 191 -6.28 -21.63 1.17
N THR A 192 -5.14 -22.29 1.35
CA THR A 192 -4.99 -23.49 2.20
C THR A 192 -4.10 -23.32 3.42
N PHE A 193 -3.45 -22.15 3.60
CA PHE A 193 -2.59 -21.98 4.77
C PHE A 193 -3.39 -21.78 6.06
N THR A 194 -3.14 -22.64 7.05
CA THR A 194 -3.59 -22.45 8.43
C THR A 194 -2.91 -21.24 9.10
N TYR A 195 -1.82 -20.74 8.53
CA TYR A 195 -0.96 -19.68 9.05
C TYR A 195 -0.62 -18.64 7.99
N ARG A 196 -0.66 -17.36 8.34
CA ARG A 196 -0.29 -16.25 7.45
C ARG A 196 0.81 -15.42 8.07
N PHE A 197 1.67 -14.83 7.24
CA PHE A 197 2.57 -13.77 7.71
C PHE A 197 1.74 -12.63 8.31
N ASP A 198 2.14 -12.19 9.49
CA ASP A 198 1.47 -11.11 10.24
C ASP A 198 2.41 -9.94 10.49
N ARG A 199 3.66 -10.21 10.90
CA ARG A 199 4.63 -9.18 11.32
C ARG A 199 6.07 -9.68 11.18
N LEU A 200 7.02 -8.75 11.06
CA LEU A 200 8.46 -9.01 11.15
C LEU A 200 9.10 -8.22 12.31
N TRP A 201 10.25 -8.71 12.80
CA TRP A 201 11.10 -7.98 13.74
C TRP A 201 12.56 -7.96 13.32
N PRO A 202 13.25 -6.81 13.55
CA PRO A 202 12.72 -5.55 14.12
C PRO A 202 11.70 -4.85 13.21
N GLN A 203 10.79 -4.06 13.81
CA GLN A 203 9.52 -3.62 13.20
C GLN A 203 9.63 -2.65 12.01
N SER A 204 10.77 -2.01 11.77
CA SER A 204 10.93 -1.14 10.60
C SER A 204 10.95 -2.01 9.34
N GLU A 205 9.93 -1.84 8.51
CA GLU A 205 9.75 -2.58 7.26
C GLU A 205 11.03 -2.54 6.42
N GLN A 206 11.61 -3.73 6.20
CA GLN A 206 12.82 -3.94 5.42
C GLN A 206 13.98 -2.99 5.75
N LEU A 207 14.54 -3.10 6.96
CA LEU A 207 15.92 -2.69 7.16
C LEU A 207 16.83 -3.61 6.36
N TRP A 208 17.47 -3.08 5.33
CA TRP A 208 18.50 -3.78 4.59
C TRP A 208 19.77 -3.76 5.43
N TYR A 209 20.10 -4.87 6.09
CA TYR A 209 21.34 -4.94 6.86
C TYR A 209 22.52 -5.06 5.92
N PHE A 210 23.56 -4.25 6.11
CA PHE A 210 24.83 -4.55 5.47
C PHE A 210 25.60 -5.58 6.27
N GLN A 211 26.44 -6.33 5.56
CA GLN A 211 27.50 -7.13 6.12
C GLN A 211 28.78 -6.90 5.32
N SER A 212 29.74 -6.21 5.93
CA SER A 212 30.97 -5.77 5.31
C SER A 212 30.73 -5.02 3.99
N PRO A 213 29.99 -3.90 3.96
CA PRO A 213 29.82 -3.12 2.75
C PRO A 213 31.19 -2.54 2.34
N ARG A 214 31.65 -2.80 1.10
CA ARG A 214 33.03 -2.47 0.70
C ARG A 214 33.17 -1.36 -0.33
N SER A 215 32.17 -1.20 -1.18
CA SER A 215 32.24 -0.29 -2.32
C SER A 215 30.94 0.46 -2.47
N ILE A 216 31.04 1.72 -2.86
CA ILE A 216 29.90 2.58 -3.18
C ILE A 216 30.14 3.18 -4.56
N ALA A 217 29.11 3.24 -5.38
CA ALA A 217 29.10 3.99 -6.62
C ALA A 217 27.78 4.74 -6.78
N LEU A 218 27.80 5.81 -7.58
CA LEU A 218 26.65 6.67 -7.83
C LEU A 218 26.40 6.73 -9.34
N ASP A 219 25.12 6.71 -9.75
CA ASP A 219 24.74 6.96 -11.14
C ASP A 219 24.41 8.44 -11.39
N GLY A 220 24.09 8.79 -12.65
CA GLY A 220 23.77 10.16 -13.04
C GLY A 220 22.52 10.74 -12.35
N ASP A 221 21.61 9.88 -11.89
CA ASP A 221 20.38 10.26 -11.18
C ASP A 221 20.61 10.41 -9.66
N GLY A 222 21.81 10.06 -9.18
CA GLY A 222 22.17 10.07 -7.77
C GLY A 222 21.71 8.84 -7.01
N ASN A 223 21.35 7.75 -7.70
CA ASN A 223 21.12 6.47 -7.03
C ASN A 223 22.44 5.90 -6.50
N ILE A 224 22.37 5.29 -5.33
CA ILE A 224 23.51 4.79 -4.58
C ILE A 224 23.55 3.28 -4.70
N TYR A 225 24.64 2.77 -5.26
CA TYR A 225 24.90 1.34 -5.39
C TYR A 225 25.96 0.92 -4.38
N VAL A 226 25.64 -0.11 -3.59
CA VAL A 226 26.51 -0.61 -2.52
C VAL A 226 26.82 -2.08 -2.76
N ALA A 227 28.11 -2.42 -2.79
CA ALA A 227 28.55 -3.81 -2.76
C ALA A 227 28.54 -4.33 -1.31
N ASP A 228 27.51 -5.11 -0.99
CA ASP A 228 27.30 -5.75 0.31
C ASP A 228 28.00 -7.12 0.31
N THR A 229 29.31 -7.08 0.54
CA THR A 229 30.24 -8.13 0.10
C THR A 229 29.98 -9.48 0.75
N ASP A 230 29.78 -9.52 2.06
CA ASP A 230 29.63 -10.81 2.76
C ASP A 230 28.21 -11.37 2.60
N ASN A 231 27.23 -10.54 2.23
CA ASN A 231 25.91 -10.96 1.81
C ASN A 231 25.84 -11.35 0.33
N HIS A 232 26.97 -11.31 -0.39
CA HIS A 232 27.05 -11.68 -1.80
C HIS A 232 26.08 -10.91 -2.71
N ARG A 233 25.77 -9.65 -2.39
CA ARG A 233 24.74 -8.89 -3.11
C ARG A 233 25.13 -7.45 -3.39
N ILE A 234 24.38 -6.82 -4.29
CA ILE A 234 24.39 -5.38 -4.51
C ILE A 234 23.07 -4.80 -4.02
N LEU A 235 23.13 -3.69 -3.30
CA LEU A 235 21.96 -2.93 -2.87
C LEU A 235 21.93 -1.57 -3.59
N LYS A 236 20.76 -1.18 -4.07
CA LYS A 236 20.51 0.10 -4.74
C LYS A 236 19.57 0.94 -3.88
N PHE A 237 19.92 2.21 -3.68
CA PHE A 237 19.12 3.20 -2.97
C PHE A 237 18.92 4.45 -3.84
N ASP A 238 17.87 5.22 -3.57
CA ASP A 238 17.73 6.56 -4.16
C ASP A 238 18.66 7.56 -3.45
N TYR A 239 18.74 8.78 -3.98
CA TYR A 239 19.54 9.85 -3.36
C TYR A 239 19.05 10.25 -1.95
N ARG A 240 17.80 9.89 -1.58
CA ARG A 240 17.23 10.11 -0.24
C ARG A 240 17.60 8.99 0.72
N GLY A 241 18.18 7.89 0.24
CA GLY A 241 18.57 6.72 1.01
C GLY A 241 17.47 5.68 1.17
N ASN A 242 16.36 5.83 0.42
CA ASN A 242 15.34 4.80 0.36
C ASN A 242 15.84 3.66 -0.51
N PHE A 243 15.61 2.43 -0.06
CA PHE A 243 15.94 1.26 -0.85
C PHE A 243 15.10 1.19 -2.14
N ILE A 244 15.76 0.88 -3.25
CA ILE A 244 15.14 0.69 -4.56
C ILE A 244 15.15 -0.78 -4.93
N ASP A 245 16.32 -1.44 -4.90
CA ASP A 245 16.49 -2.76 -5.49
C ASP A 245 17.70 -3.54 -4.94
N GLN A 246 17.69 -4.87 -5.12
CA GLN A 246 18.76 -5.79 -4.71
C GLN A 246 19.10 -6.79 -5.82
N TRP A 247 20.39 -7.03 -6.04
CA TRP A 247 20.88 -8.06 -6.98
C TRP A 247 21.73 -9.11 -6.25
N GLY A 248 21.53 -10.39 -6.57
CA GLY A 248 22.10 -11.51 -5.82
C GLY A 248 21.17 -12.02 -4.71
N PRO A 249 21.58 -12.98 -3.87
CA PRO A 249 22.96 -13.47 -3.72
C PRO A 249 23.41 -14.48 -4.81
N VAL A 250 22.46 -15.11 -5.50
CA VAL A 250 22.76 -16.09 -6.54
C VAL A 250 23.52 -15.41 -7.68
N GLY A 251 24.69 -15.97 -8.00
CA GLY A 251 25.53 -15.49 -9.10
C GLY A 251 26.68 -14.57 -8.67
N PHE A 252 26.75 -14.07 -7.43
CA PHE A 252 27.90 -13.31 -6.95
C PHE A 252 28.72 -14.10 -5.94
N SER A 253 30.04 -13.95 -5.99
CA SER A 253 30.97 -14.52 -5.02
C SER A 253 31.97 -13.46 -4.57
N TYR A 254 31.67 -12.82 -3.45
CA TYR A 254 32.49 -11.75 -2.86
C TYR A 254 32.60 -10.50 -3.75
N PRO A 255 31.48 -9.81 -4.06
CA PRO A 255 31.50 -8.56 -4.82
C PRO A 255 32.16 -7.46 -3.99
N SER A 256 33.27 -6.88 -4.46
CA SER A 256 34.08 -5.97 -3.63
C SER A 256 34.35 -4.58 -4.20
N GLY A 257 34.15 -4.39 -5.50
CA GLY A 257 34.28 -3.09 -6.18
C GLY A 257 33.10 -2.83 -7.11
N ILE A 258 32.64 -1.58 -7.18
CA ILE A 258 31.52 -1.17 -8.03
C ILE A 258 31.83 0.15 -8.74
N ALA A 259 31.41 0.26 -9.99
CA ALA A 259 31.47 1.51 -10.77
C ALA A 259 30.23 1.61 -11.67
N VAL A 260 29.82 2.83 -11.99
CA VAL A 260 28.69 3.10 -12.89
C VAL A 260 29.16 4.02 -14.01
N ASP A 261 28.85 3.71 -15.26
CA ASP A 261 29.17 4.58 -16.40
C ASP A 261 28.07 5.62 -16.68
N GLY A 262 28.34 6.58 -17.57
CA GLY A 262 27.39 7.63 -17.95
C GLY A 262 26.13 7.11 -18.68
N SER A 263 26.06 5.82 -19.02
CA SER A 263 24.87 5.17 -19.57
C SER A 263 24.09 4.38 -18.50
N ASN A 264 24.40 4.60 -17.22
CA ASN A 264 23.85 3.89 -16.06
C ASN A 264 24.11 2.37 -16.10
N THR A 265 25.17 1.92 -16.78
CA THR A 265 25.61 0.53 -16.69
C THR A 265 26.47 0.33 -15.45
N VAL A 266 26.18 -0.71 -14.68
CA VAL A 266 26.86 -1.03 -13.43
C VAL A 266 27.88 -2.16 -13.64
N TYR A 267 29.11 -1.92 -13.19
CA TYR A 267 30.24 -2.85 -13.27
C TYR A 267 30.65 -3.28 -11.87
N ILE A 268 30.76 -4.58 -11.65
CA ILE A 268 31.00 -5.16 -10.33
C ILE A 268 32.22 -6.08 -10.40
N ALA A 269 33.22 -5.83 -9.55
CA ALA A 269 34.33 -6.74 -9.35
C ALA A 269 33.88 -7.92 -8.48
N ASP A 270 33.58 -9.04 -9.14
CA ASP A 270 33.15 -10.29 -8.53
C ASP A 270 34.41 -11.12 -8.18
N THR A 271 35.00 -10.81 -7.04
CA THR A 271 36.40 -11.11 -6.73
C THR A 271 36.70 -12.61 -6.72
N SER A 272 35.87 -13.42 -6.06
CA SER A 272 36.12 -14.86 -5.96
C SER A 272 35.79 -15.58 -7.27
N ASN A 273 34.91 -15.00 -8.10
CA ASN A 273 34.64 -15.49 -9.45
C ASN A 273 35.67 -15.01 -10.49
N ASN A 274 36.61 -14.13 -10.12
CA ASN A 274 37.68 -13.62 -10.98
C ASN A 274 37.18 -12.93 -12.26
N THR A 275 36.06 -12.21 -12.19
CA THR A 275 35.48 -11.49 -13.33
C THR A 275 34.98 -10.11 -12.92
N ILE A 276 34.80 -9.23 -13.90
CA ILE A 276 33.97 -8.04 -13.75
C ILE A 276 32.61 -8.34 -14.38
N LYS A 277 31.53 -8.19 -13.62
CA LYS A 277 30.17 -8.38 -14.13
C LYS A 277 29.51 -7.06 -14.50
N LYS A 278 28.80 -7.06 -15.63
CA LYS A 278 28.09 -5.91 -16.19
C LYS A 278 26.59 -6.12 -16.05
N TYR A 279 25.91 -5.13 -15.51
CA TYR A 279 24.46 -5.11 -15.27
C TYR A 279 23.86 -3.80 -15.76
N SER A 280 22.63 -3.82 -16.25
CA SER A 280 21.85 -2.59 -16.43
C SER A 280 21.43 -2.02 -15.07
N SER A 281 21.01 -0.76 -15.06
CA SER A 281 20.57 -0.04 -13.84
C SER A 281 19.35 -0.66 -13.14
N ASP A 282 18.62 -1.54 -13.83
CA ASP A 282 17.47 -2.33 -13.36
C ASP A 282 17.84 -3.75 -12.87
N GLY A 283 19.13 -4.10 -12.86
CA GLY A 283 19.60 -5.39 -12.36
C GLY A 283 19.63 -6.53 -13.37
N SER A 284 19.35 -6.28 -14.65
CA SER A 284 19.50 -7.31 -15.69
C SER A 284 20.98 -7.58 -15.98
N TYR A 285 21.39 -8.85 -15.93
CA TYR A 285 22.76 -9.26 -16.28
C TYR A 285 23.01 -9.06 -17.78
N LEU A 286 24.08 -8.35 -18.11
CA LEU A 286 24.44 -8.03 -19.50
C LEU A 286 25.59 -8.91 -20.01
N ALA A 287 26.71 -8.92 -19.28
CA ALA A 287 27.94 -9.59 -19.72
C ALA A 287 28.96 -9.72 -18.58
N SER A 288 30.07 -10.41 -18.85
CA SER A 288 31.25 -10.50 -17.97
C SER A 288 32.54 -10.15 -18.73
N ILE A 289 33.47 -9.50 -18.05
CA ILE A 289 34.81 -9.20 -18.56
C ILE A 289 35.84 -9.99 -17.76
N GLY A 290 36.77 -10.60 -18.50
CA GLY A 290 37.88 -11.39 -17.97
C GLY A 290 37.53 -12.83 -17.61
N ALA A 291 38.56 -13.59 -17.28
CA ALA A 291 38.50 -14.96 -16.80
C ALA A 291 39.68 -15.22 -15.86
N PHE A 292 39.61 -16.25 -15.01
CA PHE A 292 40.71 -16.58 -14.10
C PHE A 292 42.03 -16.80 -14.84
N GLY A 293 43.11 -16.14 -14.39
CA GLY A 293 44.47 -16.39 -14.88
C GLY A 293 45.43 -15.21 -14.72
N THR A 294 46.57 -15.29 -15.41
CA THR A 294 47.68 -14.31 -15.34
C THR A 294 48.01 -13.67 -16.69
N GLY A 295 47.43 -14.16 -17.80
CA GLY A 295 47.61 -13.61 -19.14
C GLY A 295 46.87 -12.29 -19.36
N GLN A 296 47.04 -11.69 -20.54
CA GLN A 296 46.30 -10.48 -20.94
C GLN A 296 44.80 -10.75 -20.97
N GLY A 297 44.01 -9.85 -20.39
CA GLY A 297 42.56 -10.00 -20.26
C GLY A 297 42.12 -11.03 -19.23
N GLN A 298 43.03 -11.76 -18.59
CA GLN A 298 42.72 -12.66 -17.47
C GLN A 298 42.89 -11.92 -16.13
N LEU A 299 42.10 -12.29 -15.12
CA LEU A 299 42.05 -11.65 -13.82
C LEU A 299 42.29 -12.67 -12.70
N LYS A 300 42.83 -12.23 -11.57
CA LYS A 300 43.00 -13.02 -10.35
C LYS A 300 42.62 -12.16 -9.15
N GLY A 301 41.46 -12.43 -8.56
CA GLY A 301 40.93 -11.69 -7.42
C GLY A 301 40.83 -10.18 -7.68
N PRO A 302 40.14 -9.71 -8.74
CA PRO A 302 39.97 -8.30 -8.97
C PRO A 302 39.18 -7.66 -7.82
N ARG A 303 39.66 -6.52 -7.28
CA ARG A 303 39.02 -5.86 -6.12
C ARG A 303 38.40 -4.50 -6.39
N ALA A 304 38.79 -3.85 -7.48
CA ALA A 304 38.23 -2.57 -7.86
C ALA A 304 38.08 -2.46 -9.36
N VAL A 305 37.09 -1.70 -9.76
CA VAL A 305 36.76 -1.37 -11.14
C VAL A 305 36.47 0.12 -11.23
N ALA A 306 36.90 0.76 -12.31
CA ALA A 306 36.56 2.13 -12.65
C ALA A 306 36.20 2.21 -14.13
N VAL A 307 35.45 3.23 -14.52
CA VAL A 307 35.04 3.44 -15.91
C VAL A 307 35.30 4.89 -16.32
N ASP A 308 35.78 5.10 -17.54
CA ASP A 308 35.95 6.44 -18.09
C ASP A 308 34.71 6.91 -18.88
N SER A 309 34.70 8.17 -19.29
CA SER A 309 33.60 8.78 -20.05
C SER A 309 33.36 8.15 -21.43
N SER A 310 34.31 7.38 -21.95
CA SER A 310 34.16 6.60 -23.19
C SER A 310 33.66 5.18 -22.94
N GLY A 311 33.38 4.81 -21.68
CA GLY A 311 32.92 3.49 -21.29
C GLY A 311 34.03 2.43 -21.22
N ASN A 312 35.31 2.82 -21.26
CA ASN A 312 36.39 1.85 -21.05
C ASN A 312 36.46 1.47 -19.58
N VAL A 313 36.75 0.20 -19.33
CA VAL A 313 36.74 -0.42 -18.00
C VAL A 313 38.17 -0.64 -17.53
N TYR A 314 38.50 -0.13 -16.35
CA TYR A 314 39.80 -0.26 -15.72
C TYR A 314 39.66 -1.16 -14.50
N VAL A 315 40.55 -2.14 -14.37
CA VAL A 315 40.45 -3.18 -13.34
C VAL A 315 41.73 -3.24 -12.53
N ALA A 316 41.58 -3.16 -11.21
CA ALA A 316 42.64 -3.52 -10.28
C ALA A 316 42.68 -5.04 -10.13
N ASP A 317 43.57 -5.68 -10.90
CA ASP A 317 43.80 -7.12 -10.91
C ASP A 317 44.73 -7.49 -9.73
N THR A 318 44.18 -7.38 -8.52
CA THR A 318 44.93 -7.35 -7.26
C THR A 318 45.84 -8.56 -7.08
N GLY A 319 45.35 -9.77 -7.38
CA GLY A 319 46.12 -11.00 -7.20
C GLY A 319 47.29 -11.15 -8.18
N ASN A 320 47.31 -10.35 -9.25
CA ASN A 320 48.41 -10.27 -10.22
C ASN A 320 49.24 -8.99 -10.07
N ASN A 321 48.95 -8.12 -9.09
CA ASN A 321 49.67 -6.86 -8.84
C ASN A 321 49.76 -5.93 -10.05
N ARG A 322 48.67 -5.80 -10.83
CA ARG A 322 48.63 -4.98 -12.04
C ARG A 322 47.28 -4.30 -12.23
N ILE A 323 47.25 -3.32 -13.12
CA ILE A 323 46.03 -2.68 -13.64
C ILE A 323 45.84 -3.09 -15.09
N GLN A 324 44.60 -3.38 -15.49
CA GLN A 324 44.24 -3.67 -16.88
C GLN A 324 43.12 -2.74 -17.37
N LYS A 325 43.19 -2.32 -18.64
CA LYS A 325 42.14 -1.56 -19.32
C LYS A 325 41.49 -2.42 -20.39
N PHE A 326 40.17 -2.32 -20.48
CA PHE A 326 39.31 -2.98 -21.45
C PHE A 326 38.43 -1.94 -22.16
N ALA A 327 38.07 -2.20 -23.40
CA ALA A 327 37.02 -1.48 -24.09
C ALA A 327 35.64 -1.80 -23.49
N ALA A 328 34.62 -0.98 -23.79
CA ALA A 328 33.24 -1.16 -23.31
C ALA A 328 32.60 -2.53 -23.63
N ASN A 329 33.10 -3.21 -24.68
CA ASN A 329 32.68 -4.55 -25.10
C ASN A 329 33.48 -5.69 -24.43
N GLY A 330 34.43 -5.37 -23.54
CA GLY A 330 35.26 -6.34 -22.83
C GLY A 330 36.57 -6.73 -23.54
N THR A 331 36.89 -6.15 -24.70
CA THR A 331 38.18 -6.39 -25.37
C THR A 331 39.33 -5.79 -24.56
N PHE A 332 40.38 -6.57 -24.30
CA PHE A 332 41.60 -6.08 -23.66
C PHE A 332 42.30 -5.00 -24.51
N LEU A 333 42.73 -3.91 -23.88
CA LEU A 333 43.46 -2.82 -24.54
C LEU A 333 44.91 -2.79 -24.11
N TRP A 334 45.18 -2.60 -22.81
CA TRP A 334 46.54 -2.55 -22.27
C TRP A 334 46.58 -2.94 -20.79
N GLN A 335 47.78 -3.17 -20.29
CA GLN A 335 48.05 -3.40 -18.87
C GLN A 335 49.23 -2.56 -18.38
N LEU A 336 49.25 -2.30 -17.08
CA LEU A 336 50.33 -1.62 -16.38
C LEU A 336 50.64 -2.34 -15.07
N GLY A 337 51.94 -2.53 -14.84
CA GLY A 337 52.49 -2.89 -13.54
C GLY A 337 52.77 -4.37 -13.33
N GLU A 338 53.54 -4.59 -12.27
CA GLU A 338 54.07 -5.88 -11.81
C GLU A 338 54.28 -5.79 -10.30
N SER A 339 54.55 -6.93 -9.66
CA SER A 339 54.84 -6.97 -8.23
C SER A 339 56.11 -6.18 -7.89
N GLY A 340 56.01 -5.22 -6.97
CA GLY A 340 57.18 -4.47 -6.49
C GLY A 340 56.81 -3.16 -5.79
N SER A 341 57.81 -2.30 -5.59
CA SER A 341 57.69 -1.01 -4.90
C SER A 341 58.24 0.19 -5.70
N GLY A 342 58.79 -0.05 -6.90
CA GLY A 342 59.19 1.00 -7.83
C GLY A 342 58.01 1.74 -8.47
N ASN A 343 58.28 2.81 -9.21
CA ASN A 343 57.24 3.54 -9.94
C ASN A 343 56.61 2.64 -11.01
N GLY A 344 55.27 2.57 -11.03
CA GLY A 344 54.54 1.66 -11.91
C GLY A 344 54.49 0.20 -11.44
N GLN A 345 55.18 -0.16 -10.36
CA GLN A 345 55.03 -1.46 -9.69
C GLN A 345 54.01 -1.36 -8.55
N PHE A 346 53.33 -2.46 -8.25
CA PHE A 346 52.28 -2.52 -7.23
C PHE A 346 52.46 -3.70 -6.28
N ASN A 347 51.87 -3.58 -5.09
CA ASN A 347 51.70 -4.66 -4.11
C ASN A 347 50.24 -4.63 -3.61
N GLN A 348 49.45 -5.60 -4.08
CA GLN A 348 48.02 -5.71 -3.82
C GLN A 348 47.25 -4.40 -4.07
N PRO A 349 47.19 -3.88 -5.31
CA PRO A 349 46.39 -2.69 -5.60
C PRO A 349 44.91 -3.00 -5.36
N GLN A 350 44.24 -2.25 -4.47
CA GLN A 350 42.82 -2.49 -4.08
C GLN A 350 41.87 -1.35 -4.46
N GLY A 351 42.39 -0.22 -4.92
CA GLY A 351 41.59 0.93 -5.34
C GLY A 351 42.06 1.43 -6.71
N ILE A 352 41.11 1.77 -7.57
CA ILE A 352 41.37 2.43 -8.84
C ILE A 352 40.29 3.48 -9.10
N SER A 353 40.69 4.63 -9.64
CA SER A 353 39.77 5.67 -10.10
C SER A 353 40.34 6.36 -11.34
N VAL A 354 39.46 6.91 -12.16
CA VAL A 354 39.81 7.65 -13.38
C VAL A 354 39.12 9.00 -13.33
N ASP A 355 39.88 10.09 -13.49
CA ASP A 355 39.30 11.44 -13.55
C ASP A 355 38.80 11.79 -14.96
N SER A 356 38.12 12.92 -15.08
CA SER A 356 37.57 13.40 -16.35
C SER A 356 38.64 13.73 -17.41
N SER A 357 39.91 13.87 -17.02
CA SER A 357 41.03 14.04 -17.96
C SER A 357 41.57 12.71 -18.48
N GLY A 358 41.11 11.58 -17.92
CA GLY A 358 41.61 10.24 -18.21
C GLY A 358 42.83 9.84 -17.38
N SER A 359 43.21 10.62 -16.34
CA SER A 359 44.29 10.22 -15.44
C SER A 359 43.82 9.10 -14.51
N VAL A 360 44.66 8.10 -14.31
CA VAL A 360 44.39 6.92 -13.50
C VAL A 360 45.09 7.03 -12.15
N TYR A 361 44.34 6.84 -11.07
CA TYR A 361 44.83 6.84 -9.70
C TYR A 361 44.71 5.43 -9.12
N VAL A 362 45.78 4.93 -8.51
CA VAL A 362 45.84 3.57 -7.98
C VAL A 362 46.25 3.61 -6.51
N SER A 363 45.43 3.01 -5.66
CA SER A 363 45.79 2.72 -4.27
C SER A 363 46.67 1.48 -4.22
N ASP A 364 47.97 1.68 -4.03
CA ASP A 364 48.97 0.63 -3.92
C ASP A 364 49.05 0.14 -2.47
N THR A 365 48.01 -0.60 -2.07
CA THR A 365 47.67 -0.93 -0.66
C THR A 365 48.85 -1.46 0.14
N GLY A 366 49.55 -2.47 -0.38
CA GLY A 366 50.66 -3.11 0.32
C GLY A 366 51.89 -2.23 0.45
N ASN A 367 52.03 -1.22 -0.41
CA ASN A 367 53.11 -0.23 -0.37
C ASN A 367 52.71 1.07 0.35
N ASN A 368 51.48 1.19 0.86
CA ASN A 368 50.99 2.34 1.63
C ASN A 368 51.12 3.69 0.88
N ARG A 369 50.82 3.68 -0.42
CA ARG A 369 50.91 4.87 -1.28
C ARG A 369 49.79 4.92 -2.32
N VAL A 370 49.63 6.08 -2.94
CA VAL A 370 48.84 6.27 -4.17
C VAL A 370 49.79 6.63 -5.30
N GLN A 371 49.57 6.05 -6.49
CA GLN A 371 50.27 6.41 -7.72
C GLN A 371 49.30 6.98 -8.75
N LYS A 372 49.71 8.04 -9.47
CA LYS A 372 48.98 8.67 -10.56
C LYS A 372 49.66 8.42 -11.90
N PHE A 373 48.87 8.09 -12.90
CA PHE A 373 49.30 7.90 -14.29
C PHE A 373 48.48 8.78 -15.23
N VAL A 374 49.14 9.41 -16.19
CA VAL A 374 48.49 10.15 -17.28
C VAL A 374 48.40 9.21 -18.48
N VAL A 375 47.21 9.10 -19.05
CA VAL A 375 46.94 8.23 -20.19
C VAL A 375 46.63 9.07 -21.41
N SER A 376 47.34 8.82 -22.52
CA SER A 376 47.10 9.47 -23.81
C SER A 376 47.10 8.42 -24.91
N GLY A 377 45.91 8.00 -25.36
CA GLY A 377 45.75 6.82 -26.21
C GLY A 377 46.14 5.55 -25.43
N ASP A 378 47.07 4.78 -25.98
CA ASP A 378 47.64 3.58 -25.34
C ASP A 378 48.92 3.87 -24.54
N ILE A 379 49.39 5.12 -24.53
CA ILE A 379 50.59 5.51 -23.78
C ILE A 379 50.19 5.85 -22.35
N VAL A 380 50.81 5.15 -21.39
CA VAL A 380 50.61 5.35 -19.95
C VAL A 380 51.90 5.86 -19.34
N VAL A 381 51.86 7.07 -18.77
CA VAL A 381 53.04 7.74 -18.20
C VAL A 381 52.85 7.90 -16.70
N TYR A 382 53.81 7.41 -15.91
CA TYR A 382 53.88 7.71 -14.48
C TYR A 382 53.99 9.23 -14.27
N SER A 383 53.14 9.79 -13.42
CA SER A 383 53.10 11.22 -13.14
C SER A 383 53.70 11.54 -11.77
N THR A 384 53.09 11.00 -10.71
CA THR A 384 53.49 11.29 -9.33
C THR A 384 53.00 10.20 -8.38
N GLN A 385 53.47 10.24 -7.14
CA GLN A 385 53.00 9.39 -6.04
C GLN A 385 53.00 10.18 -4.72
N TRP A 386 52.21 9.73 -3.76
CA TRP A 386 52.22 10.24 -2.40
C TRP A 386 51.80 9.15 -1.40
N GLY A 387 52.08 9.39 -0.12
CA GLY A 387 51.87 8.43 0.96
C GLY A 387 53.14 7.67 1.34
N SER A 388 53.18 7.28 2.61
CA SER A 388 54.16 6.36 3.20
C SER A 388 53.52 5.71 4.43
N LEU A 389 54.02 4.57 4.89
CA LEU A 389 53.44 3.89 6.05
C LEU A 389 53.41 4.79 7.29
N GLY A 390 52.23 4.93 7.91
CA GLY A 390 52.06 5.61 9.20
C GLY A 390 50.67 6.23 9.34
N SER A 391 50.51 7.11 10.34
CA SER A 391 49.22 7.73 10.71
C SER A 391 49.23 9.26 10.68
N ALA A 392 50.36 9.90 10.34
CA ALA A 392 50.42 11.34 10.14
C ALA A 392 49.58 11.79 8.93
N THR A 393 49.40 13.10 8.78
CA THR A 393 48.51 13.75 7.80
C THR A 393 48.73 13.35 6.33
N ASN A 394 49.95 12.97 5.96
CA ASN A 394 50.30 12.50 4.61
C ASN A 394 50.86 11.07 4.60
N GLN A 395 50.58 10.30 5.66
CA GLN A 395 50.92 8.89 5.77
C GLN A 395 49.67 8.04 5.66
N LEU A 396 49.82 6.85 5.09
CA LEU A 396 48.75 5.91 4.82
C LEU A 396 49.06 4.60 5.53
N ASN A 397 48.02 3.85 5.88
CA ASN A 397 48.11 2.49 6.37
C ASN A 397 47.09 1.63 5.64
N ALA A 398 47.60 0.80 4.72
CA ALA A 398 46.84 -0.06 3.84
C ALA A 398 45.71 0.69 3.11
N PRO A 399 45.95 1.70 2.26
CA PRO A 399 44.89 2.46 1.59
C PRO A 399 43.93 1.57 0.78
N GLY A 400 42.62 1.81 0.91
CA GLY A 400 41.52 1.10 0.26
C GLY A 400 41.08 1.73 -1.06
N GLN A 401 39.76 1.83 -1.29
CA GLN A 401 39.25 2.47 -2.49
C GLN A 401 39.58 3.96 -2.54
N ILE A 402 39.63 4.46 -3.76
CA ILE A 402 39.99 5.82 -4.11
C ILE A 402 38.95 6.35 -5.09
N HIS A 403 38.57 7.61 -4.95
CA HIS A 403 37.60 8.27 -5.80
C HIS A 403 38.14 9.63 -6.23
N ALA A 404 38.44 9.75 -7.53
CA ALA A 404 38.77 11.01 -8.17
C ALA A 404 37.48 11.70 -8.58
N ASN A 405 37.17 12.83 -7.95
CA ASN A 405 35.95 13.56 -8.18
C ASN A 405 36.13 14.65 -9.25
N SER A 406 35.02 15.13 -9.83
CA SER A 406 34.98 16.13 -10.89
C SER A 406 35.50 17.52 -10.46
N ASP A 407 35.56 17.79 -9.16
CA ASP A 407 36.18 18.99 -8.59
C ASP A 407 37.72 18.91 -8.54
N GLY A 408 38.32 17.80 -8.98
CA GLY A 408 39.76 17.58 -8.97
C GLY A 408 40.31 17.11 -7.63
N MET A 409 39.44 16.81 -6.66
CA MET A 409 39.83 16.26 -5.36
C MET A 409 39.77 14.73 -5.36
N ILE A 410 40.71 14.13 -4.64
CA ILE A 410 40.90 12.69 -4.51
C ILE A 410 40.53 12.28 -3.10
N TYR A 411 39.48 11.49 -2.97
CA TYR A 411 39.01 10.92 -1.71
C TYR A 411 39.58 9.52 -1.56
N LEU A 412 40.27 9.24 -0.46
CA LEU A 412 40.98 8.00 -0.24
C LEU A 412 40.59 7.39 1.11
N ALA A 413 40.17 6.14 1.08
CA ALA A 413 39.96 5.36 2.28
C ALA A 413 41.30 4.92 2.89
N ASP A 414 41.69 5.48 4.03
CA ASP A 414 42.89 5.07 4.77
C ASP A 414 42.49 4.02 5.84
N LYS A 415 42.07 2.84 5.36
CA LYS A 415 41.35 1.84 6.17
C LYS A 415 42.11 1.37 7.41
N GLY A 416 43.43 1.26 7.35
CA GLY A 416 44.24 0.85 8.51
C GLY A 416 44.31 1.92 9.60
N ASN A 417 44.04 3.19 9.27
CA ASN A 417 43.95 4.31 10.21
C ASN A 417 42.51 4.75 10.51
N ASN A 418 41.50 4.07 9.95
CA ASN A 418 40.08 4.33 10.19
C ASN A 418 39.62 5.76 9.86
N ARG A 419 40.05 6.30 8.71
CA ARG A 419 39.72 7.66 8.26
C ARG A 419 39.64 7.76 6.74
N ILE A 420 39.04 8.82 6.24
CA ILE A 420 39.14 9.22 4.83
C ILE A 420 40.09 10.41 4.72
N LEU A 421 41.03 10.35 3.78
CA LEU A 421 41.92 11.46 3.46
C LEU A 421 41.54 12.06 2.12
N VAL A 422 41.62 13.38 2.03
CA VAL A 422 41.31 14.14 0.83
C VAL A 422 42.58 14.84 0.34
N PHE A 423 42.91 14.64 -0.94
CA PHE A 423 44.07 15.22 -1.61
C PHE A 423 43.66 16.00 -2.86
N SER A 424 44.51 16.92 -3.33
CA SER A 424 44.43 17.41 -4.70
C SER A 424 44.83 16.31 -5.70
N ASN A 425 44.53 16.52 -6.98
CA ASN A 425 45.01 15.67 -8.08
C ASN A 425 46.55 15.63 -8.26
N THR A 426 47.31 16.39 -7.46
CA THR A 426 48.78 16.39 -7.40
C THR A 426 49.33 15.76 -6.10
N GLY A 427 48.45 15.30 -5.21
CA GLY A 427 48.84 14.66 -3.95
C GLY A 427 49.05 15.62 -2.77
N VAL A 428 48.59 16.88 -2.88
CA VAL A 428 48.63 17.84 -1.77
C VAL A 428 47.48 17.53 -0.81
N TYR A 429 47.79 17.28 0.46
CA TYR A 429 46.77 17.04 1.50
C TYR A 429 45.83 18.25 1.62
N SER A 430 44.53 17.97 1.79
CA SER A 430 43.49 18.98 1.98
C SER A 430 42.71 18.78 3.28
N ALA A 431 42.21 17.58 3.55
CA ALA A 431 41.35 17.33 4.70
C ALA A 431 41.37 15.87 5.15
N THR A 432 40.95 15.64 6.39
CA THR A 432 40.67 14.32 6.96
C THR A 432 39.20 14.29 7.34
N LEU A 433 38.48 13.23 6.95
CA LEU A 433 37.11 13.00 7.36
C LEU A 433 37.05 11.79 8.30
N GLY A 434 36.33 11.98 9.40
CA GLY A 434 36.07 11.00 10.44
C GLY A 434 37.26 10.63 11.32
N ALA A 435 36.97 9.80 12.32
CA ALA A 435 37.92 9.28 13.31
C ALA A 435 37.59 7.82 13.62
N ASN A 436 38.49 7.09 14.30
CA ASN A 436 38.20 5.72 14.72
C ASN A 436 36.99 5.67 15.68
N GLY A 437 36.06 4.74 15.45
CA GLY A 437 34.98 4.46 16.38
C GLY A 437 33.70 3.92 15.72
N GLN A 438 32.61 3.95 16.48
CA GLN A 438 31.29 3.39 16.14
C GLN A 438 30.20 4.47 16.06
N GLY A 439 30.48 5.69 16.54
CA GLY A 439 29.52 6.80 16.53
C GLY A 439 29.37 7.48 15.18
N ASP A 440 28.44 8.43 15.09
CA ASP A 440 28.21 9.24 13.89
C ASP A 440 29.48 10.00 13.47
N GLY A 441 29.85 9.88 12.19
CA GLY A 441 31.09 10.43 11.65
C GLY A 441 32.36 9.70 12.08
N GLN A 442 32.26 8.60 12.83
CA GLN A 442 33.39 7.72 13.17
C GLN A 442 33.36 6.45 12.30
N PHE A 443 34.53 5.86 12.06
CA PHE A 443 34.70 4.71 11.19
C PHE A 443 35.51 3.59 11.83
N SER A 444 35.28 2.38 11.36
CA SER A 444 36.09 1.20 11.57
C SER A 444 36.31 0.51 10.22
N TRP A 445 37.57 0.45 9.82
CA TRP A 445 38.01 -0.17 8.57
C TRP A 445 37.24 0.34 7.32
N PRO A 446 37.09 1.66 7.10
CA PRO A 446 36.31 2.17 5.98
C PRO A 446 36.97 1.77 4.66
N MET A 447 36.27 1.07 3.76
CA MET A 447 36.87 0.58 2.50
C MET A 447 36.51 1.41 1.27
N GLY A 448 35.26 1.86 1.19
CA GLY A 448 34.68 2.52 0.01
C GLY A 448 34.40 3.99 0.28
N VAL A 449 34.62 4.84 -0.73
CA VAL A 449 34.26 6.26 -0.67
C VAL A 449 33.76 6.74 -2.03
N ALA A 450 32.68 7.51 -2.04
CA ALA A 450 32.14 8.17 -3.23
C ALA A 450 31.66 9.58 -2.87
N LYS A 451 31.65 10.49 -3.83
CA LYS A 451 31.08 11.83 -3.66
C LYS A 451 30.07 12.13 -4.74
N ASP A 452 28.93 12.69 -4.37
CA ASP A 452 27.89 13.08 -5.34
C ASP A 452 28.10 14.50 -5.89
N SER A 453 27.34 14.82 -6.93
CA SER A 453 27.32 16.14 -7.58
C SER A 453 26.81 17.27 -6.68
N LYS A 454 26.11 16.94 -5.59
CA LYS A 454 25.63 17.90 -4.57
C LYS A 454 26.69 18.19 -3.50
N GLY A 455 27.78 17.42 -3.49
CA GLY A 455 28.91 17.59 -2.59
C GLY A 455 28.90 16.67 -1.36
N TYR A 456 27.96 15.73 -1.24
CA TYR A 456 27.93 14.79 -0.13
C TYR A 456 28.90 13.64 -0.34
N VAL A 457 29.56 13.22 0.74
CA VAL A 457 30.54 12.14 0.75
C VAL A 457 29.91 10.91 1.40
N TYR A 458 29.93 9.78 0.71
CA TYR A 458 29.42 8.50 1.20
C TYR A 458 30.60 7.60 1.53
N VAL A 459 30.62 7.05 2.74
CA VAL A 459 31.71 6.20 3.24
C VAL A 459 31.16 4.85 3.62
N ALA A 460 31.76 3.79 3.07
CA ALA A 460 31.46 2.42 3.45
C ALA A 460 32.28 2.09 4.69
N ASP A 461 31.62 2.18 5.84
CA ASP A 461 32.18 1.94 7.17
C ASP A 461 32.15 0.44 7.45
N THR A 462 33.04 -0.28 6.75
CA THR A 462 32.91 -1.72 6.48
C THR A 462 32.82 -2.57 7.73
N SER A 463 33.64 -2.33 8.76
CA SER A 463 33.59 -3.14 9.99
C SER A 463 32.45 -2.75 10.93
N ASN A 464 31.79 -1.62 10.66
CA ASN A 464 30.58 -1.19 11.38
C ASN A 464 29.31 -1.52 10.61
N ASP A 465 29.41 -2.27 9.50
CA ASP A 465 28.27 -2.75 8.72
C ASP A 465 27.30 -1.63 8.30
N ARG A 466 27.81 -0.45 7.93
CA ARG A 466 26.98 0.69 7.53
C ARG A 466 27.59 1.55 6.43
N ILE A 467 26.76 2.36 5.78
CA ILE A 467 27.20 3.46 4.94
C ILE A 467 26.83 4.77 5.62
N GLN A 468 27.78 5.68 5.75
CA GLN A 468 27.53 7.01 6.30
C GLN A 468 27.60 8.06 5.19
N GLN A 469 26.61 8.95 5.17
CA GLN A 469 26.61 10.16 4.37
C GLN A 469 27.13 11.33 5.22
N LEU A 470 28.12 12.04 4.70
CA LEU A 470 28.78 13.17 5.34
C LEU A 470 28.76 14.41 4.43
N THR A 471 28.97 15.56 5.05
CA THR A 471 29.38 16.78 4.33
C THR A 471 30.84 16.70 3.89
N THR A 472 31.28 17.58 2.99
CA THR A 472 32.71 17.74 2.64
C THR A 472 33.59 18.14 3.83
N ALA A 473 33.02 18.70 4.88
CA ALA A 473 33.71 19.01 6.14
C ALA A 473 33.79 17.82 7.11
N GLY A 474 33.20 16.67 6.76
CA GLY A 474 33.22 15.45 7.58
C GLY A 474 32.12 15.37 8.63
N LEU A 475 31.18 16.33 8.65
CA LEU A 475 30.00 16.27 9.53
C LEU A 475 29.03 15.20 9.04
N PHE A 476 28.54 14.37 9.98
CA PHE A 476 27.53 13.35 9.73
C PHE A 476 26.18 13.97 9.34
N ILE A 477 25.51 13.33 8.38
CA ILE A 477 24.17 13.70 7.93
C ILE A 477 23.18 12.59 8.27
N LYS A 478 23.46 11.38 7.78
CA LYS A 478 22.65 10.19 8.01
C LYS A 478 23.44 8.93 7.71
N GLN A 479 22.93 7.80 8.18
CA GLN A 479 23.33 6.48 7.74
C GLN A 479 22.31 5.91 6.75
N LEU A 480 22.79 5.15 5.78
CA LEU A 480 21.94 4.32 4.94
C LEU A 480 21.80 2.96 5.62
N ALA A 481 20.57 2.47 5.69
CA ALA A 481 20.26 1.17 6.28
C ALA A 481 20.72 1.04 7.75
N VAL A 482 20.50 -0.13 8.36
CA VAL A 482 20.87 -0.36 9.77
C VAL A 482 21.97 -1.41 9.82
N ALA A 483 23.01 -1.15 10.61
CA ALA A 483 24.05 -2.13 10.85
C ALA A 483 23.46 -3.37 11.54
N SER A 484 23.82 -4.57 11.09
CA SER A 484 23.39 -5.83 11.74
C SER A 484 23.81 -5.92 13.21
N SER A 485 24.79 -5.11 13.63
CA SER A 485 25.31 -5.01 15.00
C SER A 485 24.60 -3.95 15.86
N ALA A 486 23.76 -3.09 15.29
CA ALA A 486 23.05 -2.06 16.04
C ALA A 486 22.07 -2.67 17.06
N ASP A 487 21.81 -2.01 18.18
CA ASP A 487 20.75 -2.43 19.10
C ASP A 487 19.38 -2.47 18.39
N GLY A 488 18.63 -3.54 18.63
CA GLY A 488 17.39 -3.83 17.91
C GLY A 488 17.57 -4.54 16.57
N ALA A 489 18.78 -4.53 15.99
CA ALA A 489 19.12 -5.31 14.79
C ALA A 489 19.73 -6.66 15.18
N PHE A 490 19.54 -7.67 14.33
CA PHE A 490 20.12 -8.99 14.53
C PHE A 490 21.23 -9.30 13.52
N ARG A 491 22.10 -10.23 13.89
CA ARG A 491 23.04 -10.91 13.01
C ARG A 491 23.00 -12.41 13.30
N SER A 492 22.46 -13.15 12.34
CA SER A 492 22.21 -14.59 12.43
C SER A 492 21.57 -14.99 13.77
N PRO A 493 20.42 -14.41 14.16
CA PRO A 493 19.76 -14.79 15.39
C PRO A 493 19.33 -16.26 15.32
N VAL A 494 19.34 -16.99 16.44
CA VAL A 494 18.96 -18.40 16.46
C VAL A 494 17.85 -18.67 17.46
N GLY A 495 18.11 -18.54 18.76
CA GLY A 495 17.16 -18.89 19.81
C GLY A 495 16.16 -17.78 20.10
N ILE A 496 14.93 -18.15 20.47
CA ILE A 496 13.89 -17.22 20.91
C ILE A 496 13.14 -17.79 22.12
N ALA A 497 12.84 -16.92 23.09
CA ALA A 497 11.99 -17.23 24.24
C ALA A 497 11.06 -16.05 24.56
N ARG A 498 10.03 -16.30 25.37
CA ARG A 498 9.07 -15.29 25.80
C ARG A 498 8.82 -15.36 27.30
N ASP A 499 8.75 -14.22 27.96
CA ASP A 499 8.37 -14.13 29.37
C ASP A 499 6.85 -14.03 29.58
N ALA A 500 6.40 -14.13 30.83
CA ALA A 500 4.97 -14.07 31.17
C ALA A 500 4.32 -12.71 30.84
N SER A 501 5.09 -11.63 30.78
CA SER A 501 4.62 -10.31 30.34
C SER A 501 4.53 -10.19 28.82
N GLY A 502 5.02 -11.19 28.10
CA GLY A 502 4.99 -11.27 26.65
C GLY A 502 6.19 -10.65 25.94
N ASN A 503 7.25 -10.28 26.67
CA ASN A 503 8.49 -9.79 26.07
C ASN A 503 9.27 -10.96 25.46
N PHE A 504 9.94 -10.69 24.35
CA PHE A 504 10.73 -11.66 23.62
C PHE A 504 12.21 -11.51 23.95
N TYR A 505 12.92 -12.63 24.03
CA TYR A 505 14.36 -12.69 24.26
C TYR A 505 14.96 -13.50 23.14
N VAL A 506 15.96 -12.95 22.48
CA VAL A 506 16.49 -13.48 21.24
C VAL A 506 17.99 -13.63 21.40
N ALA A 507 18.50 -14.82 21.08
CA ALA A 507 19.93 -15.06 20.99
C ALA A 507 20.43 -14.52 19.65
N ASP A 508 21.05 -13.35 19.69
CA ASP A 508 21.66 -12.67 18.56
C ASP A 508 23.07 -13.23 18.35
N THR A 509 23.11 -14.44 17.80
CA THR A 509 24.20 -15.39 17.93
C THR A 509 25.53 -14.85 17.38
N ALA A 510 25.52 -14.25 16.19
CA ALA A 510 26.76 -13.75 15.59
C ALA A 510 27.22 -12.41 16.18
N ASN A 511 26.36 -11.68 16.88
CA ASN A 511 26.74 -10.52 17.69
C ASN A 511 27.11 -10.88 19.15
N HIS A 512 27.06 -12.17 19.51
CA HIS A 512 27.46 -12.67 20.82
C HIS A 512 26.70 -12.02 21.99
N ARG A 513 25.40 -11.83 21.82
CA ARG A 513 24.54 -11.18 22.81
C ARG A 513 23.13 -11.75 22.83
N ILE A 514 22.40 -11.44 23.90
CA ILE A 514 20.96 -11.63 24.01
C ILE A 514 20.29 -10.27 23.92
N GLN A 515 19.20 -10.19 23.17
CA GLN A 515 18.39 -8.97 23.05
C GLN A 515 16.97 -9.22 23.52
N LYS A 516 16.40 -8.23 24.21
CA LYS A 516 15.03 -8.22 24.71
C LYS A 516 14.19 -7.24 23.90
N PHE A 517 12.98 -7.68 23.55
CA PHE A 517 11.98 -6.91 22.84
C PHE A 517 10.65 -6.94 23.57
N SER A 518 9.86 -5.86 23.45
CA SER A 518 8.50 -5.81 23.96
C SER A 518 7.58 -6.80 23.22
N SER A 519 6.37 -7.02 23.74
CA SER A 519 5.35 -7.81 23.04
C SER A 519 4.92 -7.21 21.70
N SER A 520 5.08 -5.89 21.52
CA SER A 520 4.90 -5.25 20.21
C SER A 520 6.07 -5.58 19.29
N GLY A 521 7.31 -5.58 19.79
CA GLY A 521 8.49 -5.74 18.96
C GLY A 521 9.56 -4.70 19.08
N ASP A 522 9.41 -3.80 20.04
CA ASP A 522 10.31 -2.68 20.24
C ASP A 522 11.53 -3.18 21.00
N PHE A 523 12.71 -2.75 20.61
CA PHE A 523 13.92 -3.06 21.36
C PHE A 523 13.83 -2.47 22.77
N VAL A 524 14.18 -3.29 23.77
CA VAL A 524 14.14 -2.91 25.20
C VAL A 524 15.54 -2.85 25.79
N ALA A 525 16.33 -3.91 25.59
CA ALA A 525 17.67 -4.03 26.17
C ALA A 525 18.50 -5.08 25.45
N SER A 526 19.82 -5.00 25.56
CA SER A 526 20.76 -6.02 25.12
C SER A 526 21.79 -6.31 26.20
N TRP A 527 22.27 -7.56 26.26
CA TRP A 527 23.32 -7.98 27.18
C TRP A 527 24.24 -8.98 26.49
N GLY A 528 25.54 -8.86 26.72
CA GLY A 528 26.51 -9.75 26.10
C GLY A 528 27.60 -9.00 25.37
N SER A 529 28.80 -9.59 25.36
CA SER A 529 29.85 -9.27 24.39
C SER A 529 30.64 -10.54 24.08
N PHE A 530 31.45 -10.51 23.02
CA PHE A 530 32.31 -11.64 22.71
C PHE A 530 33.32 -11.91 23.84
N GLY A 531 33.44 -13.17 24.26
CA GLY A 531 34.47 -13.60 25.21
C GLY A 531 34.05 -14.81 26.04
N SER A 532 34.76 -15.04 27.15
CA SER A 532 34.56 -16.20 28.04
C SER A 532 34.34 -15.85 29.51
N GLY A 533 34.35 -14.56 29.87
CA GLY A 533 33.97 -14.07 31.20
C GLY A 533 32.45 -14.07 31.45
N ASP A 534 32.04 -13.61 32.64
CA ASP A 534 30.62 -13.48 32.97
C ASP A 534 29.95 -12.42 32.09
N LEU A 535 28.74 -12.70 31.59
CA LEU A 535 28.06 -11.92 30.53
C LEU A 535 28.85 -11.79 29.22
N GLN A 536 29.93 -12.55 29.04
CA GLN A 536 30.54 -12.71 27.73
C GLN A 536 30.09 -14.03 27.13
N PHE A 537 29.75 -14.01 25.85
CA PHE A 537 29.25 -15.16 25.12
C PHE A 537 30.13 -15.43 23.89
N SER A 538 30.09 -16.68 23.44
CA SER A 538 30.67 -17.10 22.17
C SER A 538 29.64 -17.92 21.42
N PHE A 539 29.02 -17.27 20.43
CA PHE A 539 27.89 -17.78 19.63
C PHE A 539 26.78 -18.39 20.50
N PRO A 540 26.07 -17.60 21.32
CA PRO A 540 24.95 -18.13 22.10
C PRO A 540 23.82 -18.57 21.15
N ASN A 541 23.42 -19.84 21.18
CA ASN A 541 22.41 -20.37 20.25
C ASN A 541 20.99 -20.36 20.82
N ALA A 542 20.83 -20.48 22.14
CA ALA A 542 19.52 -20.65 22.74
C ALA A 542 19.37 -19.85 24.03
N VAL A 543 18.14 -19.41 24.26
CA VAL A 543 17.70 -18.71 25.47
C VAL A 543 16.40 -19.34 25.95
N ALA A 544 16.23 -19.47 27.26
CA ALA A 544 14.98 -19.88 27.90
C ALA A 544 14.72 -19.01 29.11
N ILE A 545 13.44 -18.89 29.49
CA ILE A 545 13.01 -18.07 30.62
C ILE A 545 12.08 -18.88 31.52
N ASP A 546 12.33 -18.82 32.83
CA ASP A 546 11.46 -19.46 33.82
C ASP A 546 10.28 -18.55 34.22
N ALA A 547 9.31 -19.11 34.96
CA ALA A 547 8.14 -18.36 35.40
C ALA A 547 8.46 -17.17 36.33
N SER A 548 9.66 -17.14 36.93
CA SER A 548 10.14 -16.03 37.77
C SER A 548 10.89 -14.96 36.95
N GLY A 549 11.09 -15.17 35.65
CA GLY A 549 11.79 -14.25 34.76
C GLY A 549 13.31 -14.41 34.74
N HIS A 550 13.89 -15.49 35.31
CA HIS A 550 15.31 -15.76 35.12
C HIS A 550 15.59 -16.18 33.69
N ILE A 551 16.72 -15.71 33.15
CA ILE A 551 17.12 -15.92 31.78
C ILE A 551 18.26 -16.94 31.77
N PHE A 552 18.13 -17.98 30.96
CA PHE A 552 19.13 -19.03 30.82
C PHE A 552 19.65 -19.02 29.39
N VAL A 553 20.97 -18.93 29.24
CA VAL A 553 21.63 -18.80 27.94
C VAL A 553 22.57 -19.97 27.71
N ALA A 554 22.37 -20.68 26.59
CA ALA A 554 23.30 -21.67 26.09
C ALA A 554 24.46 -20.97 25.38
N ASP A 555 25.58 -20.81 26.09
CA ASP A 555 26.81 -20.19 25.61
C ASP A 555 27.64 -21.22 24.83
N THR A 556 27.20 -21.50 23.60
CA THR A 556 27.49 -22.74 22.89
C THR A 556 28.98 -23.01 22.67
N LEU A 557 29.78 -22.03 22.26
CA LEU A 557 31.21 -22.26 22.01
C LEU A 557 32.08 -22.10 23.26
N ASN A 558 31.52 -21.59 24.36
CA ASN A 558 32.16 -21.67 25.68
C ASN A 558 31.75 -22.93 26.45
N HIS A 559 30.89 -23.79 25.89
CA HIS A 559 30.51 -25.08 26.46
C HIS A 559 29.88 -24.99 27.86
N ARG A 560 29.08 -23.95 28.09
CA ARG A 560 28.47 -23.66 29.40
C ARG A 560 27.08 -23.06 29.27
N ILE A 561 26.38 -23.01 30.40
CA ILE A 561 25.13 -22.25 30.57
C ILE A 561 25.42 -21.05 31.49
N GLN A 562 24.83 -19.91 31.15
CA GLN A 562 24.80 -18.75 32.04
C GLN A 562 23.36 -18.41 32.42
N LYS A 563 23.15 -18.10 33.69
CA LYS A 563 21.89 -17.64 34.24
C LYS A 563 21.98 -16.16 34.58
N LEU A 564 20.95 -15.41 34.20
CA LEU A 564 20.77 -14.00 34.51
C LEU A 564 19.43 -13.82 35.23
N ASN A 565 19.29 -12.73 35.98
CA ASN A 565 17.99 -12.33 36.51
C ASN A 565 17.14 -11.62 35.44
N SER A 566 15.91 -11.23 35.79
CA SER A 566 14.97 -10.56 34.87
C SER A 566 15.43 -9.19 34.35
N ASN A 567 16.44 -8.59 34.98
CA ASN A 567 17.08 -7.34 34.54
C ASN A 567 18.35 -7.59 33.70
N GLY A 568 18.70 -8.85 33.42
CA GLY A 568 19.89 -9.24 32.68
C GLY A 568 21.20 -9.09 33.45
N VAL A 569 21.15 -9.11 34.78
CA VAL A 569 22.35 -9.20 35.62
C VAL A 569 22.74 -10.66 35.79
N PHE A 570 24.03 -10.97 35.63
CA PHE A 570 24.58 -12.32 35.86
C PHE A 570 24.27 -12.83 37.26
N VAL A 571 23.91 -14.12 37.35
CA VAL A 571 23.59 -14.82 38.60
C VAL A 571 24.51 -16.01 38.83
N ALA A 572 24.64 -16.88 37.82
CA ALA A 572 25.40 -18.11 37.95
C ALA A 572 25.86 -18.63 36.58
N THR A 573 26.89 -19.47 36.60
CA THR A 573 27.30 -20.28 35.44
C THR A 573 27.59 -21.70 35.88
N TRP A 574 27.30 -22.65 34.99
CA TRP A 574 27.69 -24.04 35.14
C TRP A 574 27.93 -24.66 33.77
N GLY A 575 28.66 -25.77 33.75
CA GLY A 575 29.09 -26.38 32.51
C GLY A 575 30.56 -26.10 32.20
N SER A 576 31.20 -27.03 31.52
CA SER A 576 32.52 -26.85 30.93
C SER A 576 32.69 -27.86 29.79
N TYR A 577 33.68 -27.65 28.93
CA TYR A 577 33.98 -28.61 27.87
C TYR A 577 34.24 -30.02 28.42
N GLY A 578 33.63 -31.02 27.79
CA GLY A 578 33.92 -32.43 28.03
C GLY A 578 32.91 -33.37 27.39
N SER A 579 33.34 -34.61 27.13
CA SER A 579 32.55 -35.65 26.46
C SER A 579 31.85 -36.63 27.40
N SER A 580 32.19 -36.60 28.70
CA SER A 580 31.62 -37.47 29.73
C SER A 580 31.69 -36.79 31.09
N GLY A 581 30.84 -37.22 32.03
CA GLY A 581 30.71 -36.62 33.37
C GLY A 581 29.56 -35.62 33.49
N THR A 582 29.29 -35.21 34.73
CA THR A 582 28.20 -34.29 35.08
C THR A 582 28.55 -32.85 34.70
N ALA A 583 27.59 -32.12 34.15
CA ALA A 583 27.78 -30.74 33.70
C ALA A 583 28.98 -30.57 32.74
N LYS A 584 29.24 -31.58 31.90
CA LYS A 584 30.20 -31.51 30.80
C LYS A 584 29.46 -31.41 29.49
N PHE A 585 29.79 -30.42 28.68
CA PHE A 585 29.11 -30.13 27.42
C PHE A 585 30.08 -30.11 26.25
N ASP A 586 29.58 -30.51 25.08
CA ASP A 586 30.21 -30.24 23.79
C ASP A 586 29.17 -29.58 22.87
N ARG A 587 29.27 -28.25 22.75
CA ARG A 587 28.37 -27.35 22.02
C ARG A 587 26.90 -27.46 22.49
N PRO A 588 26.57 -27.06 23.73
CA PRO A 588 25.19 -27.05 24.19
C PRO A 588 24.36 -26.13 23.27
N SER A 589 23.29 -26.65 22.67
CA SER A 589 22.63 -26.00 21.55
C SER A 589 21.21 -25.50 21.82
N GLY A 590 20.44 -26.21 22.63
CA GLY A 590 19.06 -25.91 22.97
C GLY A 590 18.87 -25.93 24.47
N ILE A 591 17.97 -25.09 24.97
CA ILE A 591 17.66 -24.95 26.39
C ILE A 591 16.17 -24.72 26.58
N ALA A 592 15.56 -25.38 27.57
CA ALA A 592 14.17 -25.20 27.97
C ALA A 592 14.03 -25.32 29.49
N VAL A 593 12.97 -24.76 30.06
CA VAL A 593 12.68 -24.81 31.50
C VAL A 593 11.26 -25.31 31.73
N ASP A 594 11.09 -26.24 32.66
CA ASP A 594 9.76 -26.80 33.01
C ASP A 594 9.01 -25.95 34.06
N SER A 595 7.77 -26.34 34.35
CA SER A 595 6.91 -25.62 35.29
C SER A 595 7.45 -25.57 36.73
N GLN A 596 8.36 -26.48 37.09
CA GLN A 596 9.03 -26.57 38.39
C GLN A 596 10.36 -25.83 38.42
N GLY A 597 10.81 -25.28 37.28
CA GLY A 597 12.04 -24.52 37.16
C GLY A 597 13.29 -25.36 36.87
N PHE A 598 13.17 -26.64 36.53
CA PHE A 598 14.32 -27.43 36.07
C PHE A 598 14.71 -27.04 34.64
N VAL A 599 16.01 -27.01 34.39
CA VAL A 599 16.62 -26.58 33.14
C VAL A 599 17.09 -27.80 32.35
N TYR A 600 16.66 -27.91 31.11
CA TYR A 600 16.98 -29.01 30.20
C TYR A 600 17.85 -28.49 29.06
N VAL A 601 18.97 -29.16 28.81
CA VAL A 601 19.97 -28.73 27.82
C VAL A 601 20.28 -29.87 26.87
N THR A 602 20.17 -29.60 25.57
CA THR A 602 20.67 -30.52 24.53
C THR A 602 22.18 -30.34 24.37
N ASP A 603 22.90 -31.44 24.52
CA ASP A 603 24.34 -31.52 24.41
C ASP A 603 24.68 -32.09 23.02
N LEU A 604 24.82 -31.20 22.05
CA LEU A 604 24.74 -31.49 20.61
C LEU A 604 25.72 -32.55 20.14
N ASN A 605 26.98 -32.44 20.54
CA ASN A 605 28.03 -33.36 20.11
C ASN A 605 28.10 -34.61 20.97
N ASN A 606 27.74 -34.51 22.25
CA ASN A 606 27.65 -35.67 23.15
C ASN A 606 26.37 -36.50 22.98
N LYS A 607 25.43 -36.04 22.14
CA LYS A 607 24.21 -36.78 21.74
C LYS A 607 23.32 -37.14 22.93
N ARG A 608 23.17 -36.23 23.88
CA ARG A 608 22.37 -36.42 25.10
C ARG A 608 21.59 -35.17 25.48
N VAL A 609 20.62 -35.33 26.37
CA VAL A 609 19.97 -34.23 27.10
C VAL A 609 20.39 -34.33 28.56
N GLN A 610 20.77 -33.21 29.16
CA GLN A 610 21.06 -33.10 30.59
C GLN A 610 20.03 -32.20 31.27
N LYS A 611 19.58 -32.60 32.46
CA LYS A 611 18.63 -31.87 33.30
C LYS A 611 19.32 -31.34 34.55
N PHE A 612 18.99 -30.11 34.93
CA PHE A 612 19.57 -29.40 36.06
C PHE A 612 18.48 -28.74 36.91
N THR A 613 18.78 -28.54 38.19
CA THR A 613 17.99 -27.64 39.04
C THR A 613 18.13 -26.19 38.55
N ASN A 614 17.22 -25.31 38.99
CA ASN A 614 17.26 -23.88 38.67
C ASN A 614 18.56 -23.17 39.12
N ALA A 615 19.32 -23.77 40.05
CA ALA A 615 20.61 -23.29 40.55
C ALA A 615 21.82 -23.87 39.79
N GLY A 616 21.60 -24.71 38.77
CA GLY A 616 22.67 -25.35 37.98
C GLY A 616 23.19 -26.67 38.55
N GLY A 617 22.55 -27.22 39.59
CA GLY A 617 22.89 -28.54 40.12
C GLY A 617 22.43 -29.64 39.16
N TYR A 618 23.30 -30.59 38.85
CA TYR A 618 22.96 -31.74 37.99
C TYR A 618 21.88 -32.62 38.63
N ASP A 619 20.88 -33.04 37.83
CA ASP A 619 19.80 -33.94 38.24
C ASP A 619 19.91 -35.30 37.54
N THR A 620 19.77 -35.32 36.22
CA THR A 620 19.81 -36.55 35.41
C THR A 620 20.20 -36.27 33.96
N GLU A 621 20.41 -37.33 33.18
CA GLU A 621 20.62 -37.27 31.73
C GLU A 621 20.06 -38.50 31.02
N TRP A 622 19.77 -38.36 29.72
CA TRP A 622 19.37 -39.47 28.87
C TRP A 622 19.82 -39.25 27.43
N GLY A 623 19.79 -40.32 26.63
CA GLY A 623 20.19 -40.30 25.23
C GLY A 623 21.32 -41.27 24.90
N GLY A 624 22.26 -40.76 24.11
CA GLY A 624 23.39 -41.50 23.53
C GLY A 624 23.29 -41.57 22.00
N ALA A 625 24.42 -41.76 21.34
CA ALA A 625 24.49 -41.86 19.89
C ALA A 625 23.64 -43.02 19.35
N GLY A 626 22.82 -42.76 18.33
CA GLY A 626 22.07 -43.80 17.62
C GLY A 626 20.81 -43.29 16.95
N SER A 627 20.13 -44.19 16.23
CA SER A 627 18.87 -43.94 15.52
C SER A 627 17.64 -44.60 16.16
N GLY A 628 17.84 -45.47 17.16
CA GLY A 628 16.74 -46.10 17.91
C GLY A 628 16.02 -45.11 18.83
N ASP A 629 14.85 -45.51 19.33
CA ASP A 629 14.05 -44.68 20.24
C ASP A 629 14.83 -44.31 21.50
N GLY A 630 14.77 -43.03 21.87
CA GLY A 630 15.54 -42.47 22.98
C GLY A 630 17.05 -42.31 22.72
N LYS A 631 17.53 -42.55 21.49
CA LYS A 631 18.88 -42.20 21.04
C LYS A 631 18.86 -40.97 20.14
N PHE A 632 20.00 -40.29 20.01
CA PHE A 632 20.13 -39.05 19.26
C PHE A 632 21.30 -39.07 18.28
N ASN A 633 21.15 -38.32 17.20
CA ASN A 633 22.19 -37.89 16.30
C ASN A 633 22.03 -36.38 16.08
N ALA A 634 22.83 -35.57 16.78
CA ALA A 634 22.76 -34.11 16.79
C ALA A 634 21.42 -33.55 17.34
N PRO A 635 21.12 -33.75 18.63
CA PRO A 635 19.96 -33.12 19.27
C PRO A 635 20.18 -31.59 19.33
N ARG A 636 19.35 -30.81 18.63
CA ARG A 636 19.49 -29.34 18.54
C ARG A 636 18.49 -28.63 19.45
N GLY A 637 17.27 -28.45 18.97
CA GLY A 637 16.19 -27.79 19.71
C GLY A 637 15.57 -28.67 20.77
N ILE A 638 15.04 -28.02 21.81
CA ILE A 638 14.30 -28.64 22.90
C ILE A 638 13.13 -27.76 23.29
N ALA A 639 11.97 -28.35 23.56
CA ALA A 639 10.78 -27.68 24.05
C ALA A 639 10.10 -28.52 25.13
N ILE A 640 9.31 -27.86 25.97
CA ILE A 640 8.57 -28.49 27.07
C ILE A 640 7.11 -28.07 26.94
N ASP A 641 6.20 -29.05 27.01
CA ASP A 641 4.76 -28.79 26.97
C ASP A 641 4.20 -28.43 28.37
N SER A 642 2.92 -28.07 28.45
CA SER A 642 2.27 -27.69 29.72
C SER A 642 2.11 -28.85 30.72
N SER A 643 2.41 -30.08 30.32
CA SER A 643 2.46 -31.28 31.17
C SER A 643 3.90 -31.67 31.54
N ASP A 644 4.86 -30.77 31.32
CA ASP A 644 6.30 -30.96 31.50
C ASP A 644 6.91 -32.09 30.64
N ALA A 645 6.24 -32.50 29.55
CA ALA A 645 6.83 -33.47 28.64
C ALA A 645 7.86 -32.80 27.72
N VAL A 646 8.98 -33.49 27.48
CA VAL A 646 10.16 -32.93 26.80
C VAL A 646 10.18 -33.36 25.34
N TYR A 647 10.34 -32.41 24.43
CA TYR A 647 10.41 -32.62 22.99
C TYR A 647 11.80 -32.24 22.50
N VAL A 648 12.45 -33.12 21.73
CA VAL A 648 13.81 -32.92 21.24
C VAL A 648 13.83 -33.02 19.72
N ALA A 649 14.41 -32.02 19.06
CA ALA A 649 14.70 -32.04 17.64
C ALA A 649 16.00 -32.80 17.37
N ASP A 650 15.87 -34.02 16.89
CA ASP A 650 16.97 -34.94 16.61
C ASP A 650 17.44 -34.76 15.16
N SER A 651 18.18 -33.67 14.93
CA SER A 651 18.41 -33.09 13.60
C SER A 651 19.10 -34.03 12.61
N GLY A 652 20.11 -34.79 13.06
CA GLY A 652 20.84 -35.75 12.25
C GLY A 652 20.07 -37.04 11.96
N ASN A 653 18.97 -37.30 12.65
CA ASN A 653 18.05 -38.41 12.36
C ASN A 653 16.75 -37.95 11.68
N ASN A 654 16.60 -36.66 11.35
CA ASN A 654 15.42 -36.10 10.68
C ASN A 654 14.09 -36.43 11.40
N ARG A 655 14.07 -36.26 12.73
CA ARG A 655 12.90 -36.57 13.56
C ARG A 655 12.76 -35.67 14.78
N ILE A 656 11.55 -35.63 15.33
CA ILE A 656 11.27 -35.09 16.67
C ILE A 656 10.95 -36.26 17.61
N GLN A 657 11.43 -36.23 18.86
CA GLN A 657 11.11 -37.23 19.88
C GLN A 657 10.50 -36.58 21.13
N LYS A 658 9.51 -37.25 21.74
CA LYS A 658 8.85 -36.87 23.00
C LYS A 658 9.29 -37.79 24.14
N PHE A 659 9.51 -37.21 25.30
CA PHE A 659 9.94 -37.87 26.53
C PHE A 659 9.12 -37.41 27.74
N THR A 660 9.14 -38.19 28.81
CA THR A 660 8.74 -37.72 30.14
C THR A 660 9.76 -36.71 30.69
N ASN A 661 9.39 -35.99 31.75
CA ASN A 661 10.29 -35.07 32.48
C ASN A 661 11.48 -35.76 33.19
N THR A 662 11.54 -37.10 33.15
CA THR A 662 12.62 -37.95 33.66
C THR A 662 13.40 -38.66 32.55
N GLY A 663 13.12 -38.38 31.27
CA GLY A 663 13.83 -38.92 30.12
C GLY A 663 13.32 -40.25 29.59
N GLY A 664 12.18 -40.74 30.07
CA GLY A 664 11.52 -41.94 29.51
C GLY A 664 10.95 -41.64 28.13
N PHE A 665 11.27 -42.45 27.12
CA PHE A 665 10.76 -42.29 25.75
C PHE A 665 9.23 -42.47 25.71
N VAL A 666 8.55 -41.59 24.94
CA VAL A 666 7.09 -41.62 24.78
C VAL A 666 6.70 -41.84 23.31
N ALA A 667 7.25 -41.04 22.39
CA ALA A 667 6.90 -41.10 20.97
C ALA A 667 7.99 -40.48 20.07
N ALA A 668 7.97 -40.80 18.78
CA ALA A 668 8.83 -40.20 17.76
C ALA A 668 8.06 -39.92 16.46
N TRP A 669 8.43 -38.83 15.78
CA TRP A 669 7.89 -38.44 14.48
C TRP A 669 9.03 -38.27 13.48
N ALA A 670 9.23 -39.26 12.60
CA ALA A 670 10.30 -39.30 11.61
C ALA A 670 9.78 -39.02 10.20
N GLY A 671 10.62 -38.42 9.35
CA GLY A 671 10.30 -38.19 7.93
C GLY A 671 9.32 -37.04 7.65
N LEU A 672 8.82 -36.37 8.69
CA LEU A 672 7.94 -35.20 8.56
C LEU A 672 8.70 -33.88 8.44
N VAL A 673 9.95 -33.83 8.93
CA VAL A 673 10.82 -32.65 8.91
C VAL A 673 12.25 -33.09 8.64
N TYR A 674 12.92 -32.45 7.69
CA TYR A 674 14.32 -32.73 7.39
C TYR A 674 15.24 -31.77 8.15
N ASN A 675 16.27 -32.32 8.79
CA ASN A 675 17.24 -31.60 9.62
C ASN A 675 16.60 -30.63 10.65
N PRO A 676 15.64 -31.06 11.48
CA PRO A 676 14.92 -30.12 12.34
C PRO A 676 15.85 -29.36 13.30
N HIS A 677 15.84 -28.03 13.27
CA HIS A 677 16.73 -27.21 14.11
C HIS A 677 16.11 -26.89 15.45
N SER A 678 14.85 -26.42 15.45
CA SER A 678 14.10 -26.05 16.65
C SER A 678 12.75 -26.75 16.68
N VAL A 679 12.21 -26.90 17.88
CA VAL A 679 10.87 -27.43 18.15
C VAL A 679 10.16 -26.49 19.13
N ALA A 680 8.84 -26.34 18.99
CA ALA A 680 7.95 -25.66 19.93
C ALA A 680 6.65 -26.44 20.05
N VAL A 681 5.93 -26.28 21.17
CA VAL A 681 4.66 -26.98 21.42
C VAL A 681 3.58 -25.96 21.77
N GLY A 682 2.46 -26.02 21.05
CA GLY A 682 1.30 -25.16 21.25
C GLY A 682 0.43 -25.62 22.43
N ALA A 683 -0.45 -24.74 22.90
CA ALA A 683 -1.38 -25.05 23.98
C ALA A 683 -2.38 -26.17 23.62
N ASP A 684 -2.62 -26.39 22.32
CA ASP A 684 -3.42 -27.49 21.76
C ASP A 684 -2.66 -28.83 21.67
N GLY A 685 -1.39 -28.85 22.09
CA GLY A 685 -0.47 -29.98 21.96
C GLY A 685 0.12 -30.18 20.57
N SER A 686 -0.15 -29.28 19.61
CA SER A 686 0.50 -29.32 18.30
C SER A 686 1.98 -29.01 18.42
N VAL A 687 2.80 -29.71 17.64
CA VAL A 687 4.26 -29.54 17.59
C VAL A 687 4.64 -28.76 16.34
N TYR A 688 5.44 -27.72 16.52
CA TYR A 688 5.99 -26.90 15.44
C TYR A 688 7.48 -27.15 15.34
N ALA A 689 8.01 -27.36 14.14
CA ALA A 689 9.43 -27.59 13.92
C ALA A 689 9.94 -26.84 12.70
N SER A 690 11.14 -26.25 12.83
CA SER A 690 11.84 -25.60 11.71
C SER A 690 12.70 -26.60 10.94
N GLY A 691 12.61 -26.57 9.62
CA GLY A 691 13.45 -27.31 8.68
C GLY A 691 14.36 -26.36 7.89
N PRO A 692 15.56 -26.05 8.39
CA PRO A 692 16.47 -25.13 7.71
C PRO A 692 16.87 -25.57 6.30
N SER A 693 17.11 -26.88 6.09
CA SER A 693 17.46 -27.40 4.76
C SER A 693 16.34 -27.28 3.74
N THR A 694 15.08 -27.22 4.20
CA THR A 694 13.90 -27.06 3.34
C THR A 694 13.36 -25.64 3.36
N ASN A 695 13.96 -24.73 4.15
CA ASN A 695 13.48 -23.36 4.37
C ASN A 695 12.00 -23.29 4.73
N SER A 696 11.54 -24.22 5.59
CA SER A 696 10.13 -24.40 5.92
C SER A 696 9.89 -24.62 7.41
N ILE A 697 8.65 -24.38 7.82
CA ILE A 697 8.10 -24.79 9.11
C ILE A 697 7.07 -25.89 8.89
N VAL A 698 7.03 -26.84 9.81
CA VAL A 698 6.05 -27.91 9.84
C VAL A 698 5.24 -27.85 11.13
N LYS A 699 3.92 -28.01 11.02
CA LYS A 699 3.00 -28.25 12.14
C LYS A 699 2.56 -29.71 12.15
N ILE A 700 2.76 -30.37 13.27
CA ILE A 700 2.33 -31.75 13.56
C ILE A 700 1.21 -31.67 14.61
N THR A 701 0.11 -32.38 14.40
CA THR A 701 -1.00 -32.45 15.37
C THR A 701 -0.57 -33.14 16.66
N SER A 702 -1.35 -32.97 17.73
CA SER A 702 -1.15 -33.72 18.98
C SER A 702 -1.23 -35.25 18.80
N SER A 703 -1.93 -35.73 17.76
CA SER A 703 -1.97 -37.14 17.35
C SER A 703 -0.79 -37.58 16.49
N GLY A 704 0.14 -36.68 16.17
CA GLY A 704 1.36 -37.00 15.44
C GLY A 704 1.26 -36.99 13.92
N GLN A 705 0.19 -36.43 13.37
CA GLN A 705 -0.01 -36.32 11.91
C GLN A 705 0.49 -34.96 11.41
N LEU A 706 1.04 -34.94 10.19
CA LEU A 706 1.37 -33.68 9.52
C LEU A 706 0.07 -32.90 9.26
N SER A 707 -0.05 -31.72 9.85
CA SER A 707 -1.20 -30.82 9.63
C SER A 707 -0.97 -29.90 8.45
N THR A 708 0.18 -29.23 8.42
CA THR A 708 0.53 -28.26 7.37
C THR A 708 2.05 -28.00 7.39
N SER A 709 2.57 -27.52 6.27
CA SER A 709 3.94 -27.04 6.12
C SER A 709 3.96 -25.79 5.27
N TRP A 710 4.77 -24.80 5.62
CA TRP A 710 4.86 -23.54 4.88
C TRP A 710 6.26 -22.96 4.95
N GLY A 711 6.52 -21.94 4.11
CA GLY A 711 7.84 -21.36 3.91
C GLY A 711 8.45 -21.79 2.57
N SER A 712 9.33 -20.94 2.06
CA SER A 712 10.13 -21.19 0.85
C SER A 712 11.40 -20.35 0.93
N LEU A 713 12.45 -20.75 0.21
CA LEU A 713 13.71 -19.99 0.19
C LEU A 713 13.47 -18.56 -0.31
N GLY A 714 13.91 -17.58 0.47
CA GLY A 714 13.93 -16.17 0.06
C GLY A 714 13.93 -15.21 1.25
N SER A 715 13.88 -13.91 0.94
CA SER A 715 13.91 -12.81 1.92
C SER A 715 12.59 -12.03 1.99
N GLY A 716 11.59 -12.39 1.19
CA GLY A 716 10.25 -11.81 1.23
C GLY A 716 9.43 -12.25 2.46
N ASN A 717 8.29 -11.62 2.68
CA ASN A 717 7.37 -12.00 3.76
C ASN A 717 6.87 -13.45 3.59
N GLY A 718 6.96 -14.26 4.64
CA GLY A 718 6.62 -15.67 4.61
C GLY A 718 7.65 -16.57 3.91
N GLN A 719 8.68 -16.00 3.28
CA GLN A 719 9.87 -16.73 2.82
C GLN A 719 10.89 -16.80 3.94
N LEU A 720 11.64 -17.89 4.00
CA LEU A 720 12.61 -18.18 5.05
C LEU A 720 13.96 -18.51 4.43
N ASN A 721 15.03 -18.21 5.14
CA ASN A 721 16.38 -18.65 4.80
C ASN A 721 17.05 -19.18 6.08
N ASN A 722 17.29 -20.48 6.10
CA ASN A 722 17.87 -21.19 7.25
C ASN A 722 17.08 -20.95 8.57
N PRO A 723 15.75 -21.18 8.61
CA PRO A 723 14.94 -20.94 9.80
C PRO A 723 15.47 -21.68 11.05
N GLY A 724 15.75 -20.91 12.10
CA GLY A 724 16.35 -21.35 13.36
C GLY A 724 15.29 -21.64 14.43
N GLY A 725 15.30 -20.87 15.52
CA GLY A 725 14.37 -20.98 16.64
C GLY A 725 12.91 -20.80 16.24
N VAL A 726 12.04 -21.59 16.86
CA VAL A 726 10.59 -21.43 16.74
C VAL A 726 9.97 -21.37 18.13
N MET A 727 8.90 -20.60 18.26
CA MET A 727 8.12 -20.47 19.49
C MET A 727 6.68 -20.18 19.12
N VAL A 728 5.74 -20.67 19.93
CA VAL A 728 4.31 -20.42 19.77
C VAL A 728 3.75 -19.79 21.04
N ASP A 729 2.89 -18.79 20.89
CA ASP A 729 2.20 -18.17 22.02
C ASP A 729 0.83 -18.82 22.31
N ASN A 730 0.18 -18.38 23.39
CA ASN A 730 -1.12 -18.93 23.82
C ASN A 730 -2.27 -18.69 22.82
N SER A 731 -2.10 -17.75 21.89
CA SER A 731 -3.05 -17.49 20.81
C SER A 731 -2.70 -18.26 19.53
N ASN A 732 -1.77 -19.21 19.63
CA ASN A 732 -1.20 -19.96 18.52
C ASN A 732 -0.50 -19.08 17.47
N ASN A 733 -0.02 -17.88 17.80
CA ASN A 733 0.88 -17.20 16.88
C ASN A 733 2.24 -17.91 16.93
N LEU A 734 2.76 -18.25 15.76
CA LEU A 734 4.09 -18.80 15.62
C LEU A 734 5.09 -17.68 15.34
N TYR A 735 6.23 -17.73 16.02
CA TYR A 735 7.36 -16.84 15.83
C TYR A 735 8.51 -17.69 15.31
N VAL A 736 9.08 -17.29 14.18
CA VAL A 736 10.13 -18.01 13.48
C VAL A 736 11.34 -17.11 13.36
N VAL A 737 12.45 -17.53 13.93
CA VAL A 737 13.74 -16.87 13.71
C VAL A 737 14.24 -17.25 12.32
N ASP A 738 14.37 -16.26 11.45
CA ASP A 738 14.78 -16.38 10.07
C ASP A 738 16.26 -16.01 9.97
N THR A 739 17.11 -16.97 10.39
CA THR A 739 18.52 -16.78 10.79
C THR A 739 19.31 -15.99 9.75
N ASP A 740 19.33 -16.46 8.51
CA ASP A 740 20.19 -15.88 7.47
C ASP A 740 19.61 -14.61 6.86
N ASN A 741 18.32 -14.33 7.10
CA ASN A 741 17.70 -13.04 6.81
C ASN A 741 17.74 -12.06 8.00
N HIS A 742 18.35 -12.47 9.12
CA HIS A 742 18.60 -11.62 10.30
C HIS A 742 17.33 -10.99 10.89
N ARG A 743 16.25 -11.75 10.93
CA ARG A 743 14.94 -11.26 11.39
C ARG A 743 14.15 -12.34 12.10
N ILE A 744 13.03 -11.95 12.69
CA ILE A 744 12.02 -12.87 13.20
C ILE A 744 10.73 -12.59 12.44
N GLN A 745 10.01 -13.64 12.06
CA GLN A 745 8.70 -13.52 11.41
C GLN A 745 7.62 -14.11 12.31
N ARG A 746 6.52 -13.37 12.48
CA ARG A 746 5.29 -13.85 13.09
C ARG A 746 4.36 -14.40 12.04
N PHE A 747 3.84 -15.58 12.31
CA PHE A 747 2.75 -16.18 11.59
C PHE A 747 1.54 -16.29 12.51
N ALA A 748 0.45 -15.62 12.13
CA ALA A 748 -0.82 -15.72 12.85
C ALA A 748 -1.69 -16.83 12.24
N PRO A 749 -2.49 -17.55 13.05
CA PRO A 749 -3.46 -18.50 12.51
C PRO A 749 -4.51 -17.77 11.67
N VAL A 750 -4.94 -18.41 10.59
CA VAL A 750 -6.03 -17.92 9.72
C VAL A 750 -7.37 -18.28 10.36
N LEU A 751 -8.14 -17.29 10.78
CA LEU A 751 -9.41 -17.45 11.49
C LEU A 751 -10.59 -16.91 10.66
N VAL A 752 -11.78 -17.48 10.84
CA VAL A 752 -13.03 -16.95 10.27
C VAL A 752 -13.42 -15.62 10.94
N PRO A 753 -14.19 -14.74 10.28
CA PRO A 753 -14.66 -13.50 10.87
C PRO A 753 -15.59 -13.72 12.07
N GLY A 754 -15.72 -12.70 12.92
CA GLY A 754 -16.79 -12.61 13.90
C GLY A 754 -18.17 -12.37 13.26
N ALA A 755 -19.22 -12.34 14.08
CA ALA A 755 -20.57 -12.04 13.61
C ALA A 755 -20.71 -10.55 13.24
N PRO A 756 -21.26 -10.23 12.04
CA PRO A 756 -21.67 -8.87 11.71
C PRO A 756 -22.71 -8.32 12.69
N THR A 757 -22.74 -6.99 12.85
CA THR A 757 -23.81 -6.34 13.63
C THR A 757 -24.97 -6.03 12.70
N ILE A 758 -26.11 -6.70 12.90
CA ILE A 758 -27.31 -6.47 12.07
C ILE A 758 -27.86 -5.06 12.31
N GLY A 759 -28.12 -4.34 11.23
CA GLY A 759 -28.79 -3.04 11.23
C GLY A 759 -30.29 -3.22 11.01
N THR A 760 -30.87 -2.35 10.18
CA THR A 760 -32.29 -2.39 9.83
C THR A 760 -32.51 -3.09 8.49
N ALA A 761 -33.55 -3.93 8.45
CA ALA A 761 -34.15 -4.41 7.22
C ALA A 761 -35.31 -3.49 6.82
N THR A 762 -35.40 -3.14 5.53
CA THR A 762 -36.49 -2.33 4.95
C THR A 762 -37.10 -3.11 3.79
N ALA A 763 -38.42 -3.32 3.84
CA ALA A 763 -39.15 -4.02 2.79
C ALA A 763 -39.36 -3.15 1.54
N GLY A 764 -39.22 -3.79 0.37
CA GLY A 764 -39.62 -3.26 -0.94
C GLY A 764 -40.68 -4.16 -1.59
N ASN A 765 -40.74 -4.16 -2.92
CA ASN A 765 -41.65 -5.00 -3.71
C ASN A 765 -40.98 -6.34 -4.07
N GLY A 766 -41.36 -7.42 -3.39
CA GLY A 766 -40.72 -8.73 -3.59
C GLY A 766 -39.25 -8.77 -3.18
N GLU A 767 -38.81 -7.79 -2.38
CA GLU A 767 -37.43 -7.63 -1.94
C GLU A 767 -37.34 -6.99 -0.54
N ALA A 768 -36.16 -7.07 0.07
CA ALA A 768 -35.82 -6.33 1.27
C ALA A 768 -34.36 -5.87 1.22
N ILE A 769 -34.11 -4.63 1.62
CA ILE A 769 -32.76 -4.06 1.76
C ILE A 769 -32.33 -4.24 3.20
N VAL A 770 -31.22 -4.94 3.42
CA VAL A 770 -30.69 -5.28 4.75
C VAL A 770 -29.38 -4.54 4.98
N SER A 771 -29.39 -3.62 5.94
CA SER A 771 -28.19 -2.92 6.41
C SER A 771 -27.55 -3.65 7.59
N PHE A 772 -26.23 -3.57 7.67
CA PHE A 772 -25.41 -4.13 8.74
C PHE A 772 -24.05 -3.41 8.82
N GLU A 773 -23.34 -3.61 9.93
CA GLU A 773 -21.94 -3.21 10.11
C GLU A 773 -21.04 -4.44 10.09
N ALA A 774 -19.81 -4.25 9.59
CA ALA A 774 -18.79 -5.28 9.57
C ALA A 774 -18.49 -5.80 11.00
N PRO A 775 -18.12 -7.08 11.17
CA PRO A 775 -17.73 -7.59 12.48
C PRO A 775 -16.50 -6.86 13.02
N ALA A 776 -16.47 -6.62 14.33
CA ALA A 776 -15.33 -5.97 15.01
C ALA A 776 -14.01 -6.75 14.84
N ASN A 777 -14.10 -8.07 14.64
CA ASN A 777 -12.96 -8.92 14.32
C ASN A 777 -13.21 -9.61 12.97
N ASN A 778 -12.33 -9.36 12.00
CA ASN A 778 -12.39 -9.96 10.67
C ASN A 778 -11.64 -11.31 10.58
N GLY A 779 -11.25 -11.90 11.70
CA GLY A 779 -10.42 -13.11 11.76
C GLY A 779 -8.98 -12.86 11.30
N GLY A 780 -8.54 -11.60 11.34
CA GLY A 780 -7.27 -11.12 10.82
C GLY A 780 -7.29 -10.83 9.32
N ASN A 781 -8.17 -11.45 8.55
CA ASN A 781 -8.16 -11.36 7.08
C ASN A 781 -9.22 -10.40 6.55
N VAL A 782 -8.97 -9.84 5.36
CA VAL A 782 -9.95 -9.02 4.65
C VAL A 782 -11.22 -9.84 4.43
N ILE A 783 -12.37 -9.26 4.74
CA ILE A 783 -13.67 -9.87 4.47
C ILE A 783 -13.90 -9.77 2.96
N THR A 784 -14.12 -10.91 2.33
CA THR A 784 -14.32 -11.03 0.88
C THR A 784 -15.75 -10.67 0.50
N TYR A 785 -16.74 -11.14 1.27
CA TYR A 785 -18.15 -10.83 1.07
C TYR A 785 -18.97 -11.13 2.34
N TYR A 786 -20.21 -10.65 2.35
CA TYR A 786 -21.24 -10.95 3.31
C TYR A 786 -22.36 -11.72 2.65
N THR A 787 -23.02 -12.60 3.38
CA THR A 787 -24.20 -13.33 2.93
C THR A 787 -25.36 -13.01 3.86
N VAL A 788 -26.42 -12.42 3.31
CA VAL A 788 -27.70 -12.23 4.00
C VAL A 788 -28.57 -13.45 3.71
N THR A 789 -29.16 -14.02 4.75
CA THR A 789 -30.07 -15.18 4.66
C THR A 789 -31.42 -14.82 5.26
N SER A 790 -32.50 -15.06 4.53
CA SER A 790 -33.87 -14.82 4.99
C SER A 790 -34.46 -15.99 5.78
N ASN A 791 -35.36 -15.66 6.70
CA ASN A 791 -36.21 -16.61 7.40
C ASN A 791 -37.65 -16.06 7.46
N PRO A 792 -38.66 -16.78 6.92
CA PRO A 792 -38.58 -18.12 6.33
C PRO A 792 -37.99 -18.11 4.91
N GLY A 793 -37.69 -19.31 4.38
CA GLY A 793 -37.35 -19.50 2.96
C GLY A 793 -35.87 -19.65 2.63
N ASN A 794 -34.94 -19.29 3.54
CA ASN A 794 -33.49 -19.40 3.34
C ASN A 794 -32.99 -18.78 2.02
N ILE A 795 -33.65 -17.71 1.58
CA ILE A 795 -33.24 -16.99 0.37
C ILE A 795 -31.99 -16.21 0.73
N THR A 796 -30.93 -16.36 -0.08
CA THR A 796 -29.65 -15.71 0.17
C THR A 796 -29.32 -14.67 -0.88
N ALA A 797 -28.68 -13.58 -0.44
CA ALA A 797 -28.04 -12.60 -1.30
C ALA A 797 -26.66 -12.29 -0.72
N SER A 798 -25.66 -12.04 -1.57
CA SER A 798 -24.30 -11.76 -1.12
C SER A 798 -23.70 -10.57 -1.86
N ASP A 799 -22.93 -9.76 -1.13
CA ASP A 799 -22.18 -8.62 -1.66
C ASP A 799 -20.96 -8.34 -0.77
N SER A 800 -20.02 -7.55 -1.27
CA SER A 800 -18.82 -7.09 -0.57
C SER A 800 -19.08 -5.97 0.44
N VAL A 801 -20.23 -5.30 0.35
CA VAL A 801 -20.58 -4.14 1.18
C VAL A 801 -22.03 -4.15 1.66
N SER A 802 -22.30 -3.33 2.66
CA SER A 802 -23.64 -3.06 3.19
C SER A 802 -24.21 -1.78 2.54
N PRO A 803 -25.52 -1.69 2.24
CA PRO A 803 -26.54 -2.72 2.47
C PRO A 803 -26.63 -3.76 1.33
N ILE A 804 -27.26 -4.91 1.61
CA ILE A 804 -27.52 -5.96 0.62
C ILE A 804 -29.02 -6.07 0.35
N THR A 805 -29.41 -6.09 -0.92
CA THR A 805 -30.80 -6.32 -1.35
C THR A 805 -31.05 -7.80 -1.55
N VAL A 806 -32.02 -8.37 -0.82
CA VAL A 806 -32.52 -9.73 -1.00
C VAL A 806 -33.78 -9.68 -1.87
N THR A 807 -33.72 -10.24 -3.08
CA THR A 807 -34.85 -10.29 -4.02
C THR A 807 -35.52 -11.68 -4.04
N GLY A 808 -36.68 -11.80 -4.70
CA GLY A 808 -37.41 -13.07 -4.78
C GLY A 808 -38.22 -13.40 -3.52
N LEU A 809 -38.49 -12.40 -2.68
CA LEU A 809 -39.35 -12.52 -1.52
C LEU A 809 -40.83 -12.48 -1.94
N THR A 810 -41.69 -13.14 -1.18
CA THR A 810 -43.13 -13.13 -1.44
C THR A 810 -43.80 -11.96 -0.73
N ASN A 811 -44.44 -11.07 -1.47
CA ASN A 811 -45.23 -9.99 -0.89
C ASN A 811 -46.32 -10.52 0.05
N GLY A 812 -46.51 -9.86 1.20
CA GLY A 812 -47.44 -10.27 2.25
C GLY A 812 -46.89 -11.30 3.24
N THR A 813 -45.72 -11.89 2.98
CA THR A 813 -45.02 -12.78 3.94
C THR A 813 -44.03 -11.97 4.78
N ALA A 814 -44.07 -12.15 6.11
CA ALA A 814 -43.11 -11.52 7.01
C ALA A 814 -41.76 -12.28 7.00
N TYR A 815 -40.65 -11.55 6.87
CA TYR A 815 -39.28 -12.07 6.87
C TYR A 815 -38.45 -11.43 7.97
N THR A 816 -37.46 -12.18 8.44
CA THR A 816 -36.30 -11.71 9.23
C THR A 816 -35.03 -12.14 8.53
N PHE A 817 -33.91 -11.47 8.79
CA PHE A 817 -32.64 -11.73 8.09
C PHE A 817 -31.47 -11.86 9.06
N THR A 818 -30.51 -12.71 8.73
CA THR A 818 -29.20 -12.79 9.39
C THR A 818 -28.09 -12.59 8.38
N VAL A 819 -26.98 -11.99 8.78
CA VAL A 819 -25.81 -11.77 7.93
C VAL A 819 -24.61 -12.57 8.46
N THR A 820 -23.90 -13.28 7.59
CA THR A 820 -22.58 -13.85 7.87
C THR A 820 -21.51 -13.09 7.09
N ALA A 821 -20.33 -12.90 7.68
CA ALA A 821 -19.16 -12.40 6.99
C ALA A 821 -18.25 -13.55 6.57
N THR A 822 -17.66 -13.49 5.38
CA THR A 822 -16.76 -14.52 4.86
C THR A 822 -15.41 -13.93 4.50
N ASN A 823 -14.33 -14.57 4.94
CA ASN A 823 -12.96 -14.26 4.52
C ASN A 823 -12.31 -15.52 3.91
N VAL A 824 -10.99 -15.49 3.67
CA VAL A 824 -10.22 -16.64 3.15
C VAL A 824 -10.27 -17.89 4.03
N ALA A 825 -10.57 -17.76 5.33
CA ALA A 825 -10.73 -18.89 6.25
C ALA A 825 -12.13 -19.53 6.18
N GLY A 826 -13.09 -18.85 5.55
CA GLY A 826 -14.49 -19.27 5.46
C GLY A 826 -15.46 -18.28 6.14
N SER A 827 -16.71 -18.72 6.27
CA SER A 827 -17.79 -17.92 6.85
C SER A 827 -17.78 -17.96 8.38
N GLY A 828 -17.91 -16.78 8.98
CA GLY A 828 -18.02 -16.59 10.41
C GLY A 828 -19.41 -16.92 10.96
N GLN A 829 -19.58 -16.63 12.25
CA GLN A 829 -20.88 -16.75 12.91
C GLN A 829 -21.90 -15.76 12.29
N ALA A 830 -23.17 -16.17 12.22
CA ALA A 830 -24.25 -15.29 11.77
C ALA A 830 -24.55 -14.19 12.81
N SER A 831 -24.98 -13.03 12.32
CA SER A 831 -25.52 -11.95 13.13
C SER A 831 -26.78 -12.40 13.90
N ALA A 832 -27.23 -11.57 14.85
CA ALA A 832 -28.61 -11.65 15.33
C ALA A 832 -29.60 -11.43 14.16
N ALA A 833 -30.85 -11.88 14.34
CA ALA A 833 -31.92 -11.63 13.38
C ALA A 833 -32.28 -10.14 13.33
N SER A 834 -32.55 -9.63 12.13
CA SER A 834 -33.05 -8.27 11.89
C SER A 834 -34.44 -8.06 12.49
N ASN A 835 -34.92 -6.81 12.46
CA ASN A 835 -36.36 -6.56 12.57
C ASN A 835 -37.14 -7.33 11.50
N SER A 836 -38.40 -7.68 11.81
CA SER A 836 -39.27 -8.31 10.83
C SER A 836 -39.81 -7.28 9.84
N VAL A 837 -39.83 -7.64 8.55
CA VAL A 837 -40.39 -6.82 7.47
C VAL A 837 -41.25 -7.66 6.55
N THR A 838 -42.29 -7.04 6.00
CA THR A 838 -43.21 -7.69 5.06
C THR A 838 -43.13 -6.93 3.74
N PRO A 839 -42.52 -7.51 2.68
CA PRO A 839 -42.55 -6.95 1.34
C PRO A 839 -44.00 -6.70 0.89
N LEU A 840 -44.24 -5.55 0.27
CA LEU A 840 -45.55 -5.14 -0.20
C LEU A 840 -45.45 -4.64 -1.63
N GLN A 841 -46.46 -4.99 -2.43
CA GLN A 841 -46.60 -4.41 -3.75
C GLN A 841 -46.99 -2.93 -3.61
N PRO A 842 -46.33 -2.00 -4.33
CA PRO A 842 -46.73 -0.60 -4.35
C PRO A 842 -48.17 -0.47 -4.83
N THR A 843 -48.88 0.51 -4.30
CA THR A 843 -50.25 0.83 -4.74
C THR A 843 -50.30 2.24 -5.29
N VAL A 844 -51.12 2.45 -6.32
CA VAL A 844 -51.45 3.77 -6.86
C VAL A 844 -52.92 4.06 -6.66
N THR A 845 -53.27 5.35 -6.52
CA THR A 845 -54.64 5.77 -6.27
C THR A 845 -55.30 6.20 -7.58
N LEU A 846 -56.40 5.53 -7.93
CA LEU A 846 -57.28 5.97 -9.01
C LEU A 846 -58.46 6.72 -8.39
N ALA A 847 -58.72 7.92 -8.88
CA ALA A 847 -59.88 8.72 -8.50
C ALA A 847 -60.88 8.80 -9.66
N VAL A 848 -62.17 8.68 -9.37
CA VAL A 848 -63.25 8.97 -10.31
C VAL A 848 -63.96 10.26 -9.89
N SER A 849 -63.94 11.22 -10.81
CA SER A 849 -64.66 12.49 -10.68
C SER A 849 -65.99 12.41 -11.42
N LEU A 850 -67.06 12.84 -10.78
CA LEU A 850 -68.37 13.03 -11.39
C LEU A 850 -68.66 14.53 -11.39
N PRO A 851 -68.95 15.15 -12.54
CA PRO A 851 -69.18 16.58 -12.61
C PRO A 851 -70.36 16.98 -11.71
N ALA A 852 -70.22 18.10 -11.00
CA ALA A 852 -71.28 18.65 -10.15
C ALA A 852 -72.52 18.96 -11.01
N VAL A 853 -73.71 18.71 -10.46
CA VAL A 853 -75.00 18.92 -11.15
C VAL A 853 -75.19 20.42 -11.42
N VAL A 854 -74.88 20.87 -12.63
CA VAL A 854 -75.18 22.23 -13.11
C VAL A 854 -75.92 22.11 -14.45
N GLY A 855 -77.19 22.53 -14.50
CA GLY A 855 -78.03 22.48 -15.72
C GLY A 855 -78.61 21.09 -16.04
N ASN A 856 -78.65 20.70 -17.32
CA ASN A 856 -79.24 19.45 -17.86
C ASN A 856 -78.44 18.16 -17.51
N ALA A 857 -77.66 18.16 -16.43
CA ALA A 857 -76.80 17.04 -16.04
C ALA A 857 -77.62 15.85 -15.53
N GLY A 858 -77.36 14.66 -16.09
CA GLY A 858 -77.95 13.40 -15.64
C GLY A 858 -77.26 12.86 -14.39
N SER A 859 -77.79 11.76 -13.87
CA SER A 859 -77.20 11.02 -12.75
C SER A 859 -76.83 9.60 -13.17
N GLY A 860 -75.85 9.01 -12.50
CA GLY A 860 -75.37 7.65 -12.73
C GLY A 860 -74.36 7.22 -11.66
N SER A 861 -73.90 5.97 -11.78
CA SER A 861 -72.88 5.39 -10.93
C SER A 861 -71.69 4.88 -11.73
N VAL A 862 -70.52 4.81 -11.09
CA VAL A 862 -69.32 4.18 -11.62
C VAL A 862 -68.84 3.10 -10.65
N THR A 863 -68.54 1.92 -11.18
CA THR A 863 -67.93 0.81 -10.43
C THR A 863 -66.65 0.33 -11.11
N SER A 864 -65.69 -0.21 -10.36
CA SER A 864 -64.47 -0.83 -10.93
C SER A 864 -64.44 -2.36 -10.87
N ASN A 865 -63.66 -2.96 -11.79
CA ASN A 865 -63.15 -4.32 -11.72
C ASN A 865 -61.62 -4.30 -11.92
N PRO A 866 -60.79 -4.73 -10.95
CA PRO A 866 -61.14 -5.24 -9.62
C PRO A 866 -61.96 -4.25 -8.77
N SER A 867 -62.75 -4.76 -7.84
CA SER A 867 -63.65 -3.92 -7.02
C SER A 867 -62.87 -2.99 -6.10
N GLY A 868 -63.19 -1.69 -6.11
CA GLY A 868 -62.59 -0.68 -5.23
C GLY A 868 -63.21 0.70 -5.39
N ILE A 869 -63.56 1.07 -6.62
CA ILE A 869 -64.34 2.28 -6.95
C ILE A 869 -65.82 1.91 -6.98
N ALA A 870 -66.65 2.64 -6.23
CA ALA A 870 -68.10 2.56 -6.26
C ALA A 870 -68.71 3.92 -5.91
N CYS A 871 -69.22 4.63 -6.91
CA CYS A 871 -69.47 6.07 -6.80
C CYS A 871 -70.80 6.41 -7.44
N GLN A 872 -71.55 7.32 -6.84
CA GLN A 872 -72.87 7.73 -7.31
C GLN A 872 -72.95 9.25 -7.42
N SER A 873 -73.65 9.72 -8.45
CA SER A 873 -73.89 11.14 -8.68
C SER A 873 -74.64 11.74 -7.48
N GLY A 874 -74.10 12.81 -6.89
CA GLY A 874 -74.62 13.43 -5.66
C GLY A 874 -73.65 13.41 -4.48
N SER A 875 -72.56 12.64 -4.53
CA SER A 875 -71.41 12.84 -3.64
C SER A 875 -70.57 14.02 -4.14
N SER A 876 -70.47 15.09 -3.35
CA SER A 876 -69.82 16.34 -3.75
C SER A 876 -68.29 16.28 -3.90
N ALA A 877 -67.67 15.10 -3.89
CA ALA A 877 -66.21 14.93 -3.86
C ALA A 877 -65.63 13.85 -4.78
N GLY A 878 -66.44 13.18 -5.62
CA GLY A 878 -65.97 11.98 -6.34
C GLY A 878 -65.65 10.83 -5.38
N CYS A 879 -64.80 9.90 -5.81
CA CYS A 879 -64.39 8.72 -5.06
C CYS A 879 -63.00 8.26 -5.50
N SER A 880 -62.28 7.52 -4.66
CA SER A 880 -60.97 6.99 -5.01
C SER A 880 -60.70 5.66 -4.34
N ALA A 881 -59.87 4.83 -4.96
CA ALA A 881 -59.40 3.58 -4.40
C ALA A 881 -57.96 3.31 -4.84
N SER A 882 -57.23 2.60 -3.99
CA SER A 882 -55.85 2.20 -4.27
C SER A 882 -55.84 0.82 -4.92
N PHE A 883 -55.12 0.73 -6.03
CA PHE A 883 -54.92 -0.51 -6.78
C PHE A 883 -53.43 -0.83 -6.82
N ALA A 884 -53.07 -2.10 -6.97
CA ALA A 884 -51.68 -2.48 -7.18
C ALA A 884 -51.11 -1.74 -8.40
N GLN A 885 -49.91 -1.18 -8.28
CA GLN A 885 -49.26 -0.49 -9.39
C GLN A 885 -49.12 -1.44 -10.59
N ASP A 886 -49.33 -0.91 -11.79
CA ASP A 886 -49.34 -1.59 -13.09
C ASP A 886 -50.49 -2.57 -13.32
N SER A 887 -51.51 -2.57 -12.44
CA SER A 887 -52.75 -3.31 -12.70
C SER A 887 -53.63 -2.61 -13.74
N SER A 888 -54.42 -3.40 -14.49
CA SER A 888 -55.47 -2.87 -15.36
C SER A 888 -56.79 -2.81 -14.59
N VAL A 889 -57.39 -1.63 -14.53
CA VAL A 889 -58.66 -1.37 -13.83
C VAL A 889 -59.71 -0.96 -14.84
N GLU A 890 -60.78 -1.75 -14.91
CA GLU A 890 -61.94 -1.48 -15.76
C GLU A 890 -62.99 -0.70 -14.96
N LEU A 891 -63.39 0.46 -15.44
CA LEU A 891 -64.43 1.32 -14.88
C LEU A 891 -65.69 1.23 -15.74
N THR A 892 -66.83 0.94 -15.12
CA THR A 892 -68.12 0.82 -15.79
C THR A 892 -69.08 1.89 -15.31
N ALA A 893 -69.59 2.71 -16.24
CA ALA A 893 -70.60 3.74 -15.96
C ALA A 893 -72.01 3.17 -16.18
N SER A 894 -72.91 3.46 -15.24
CA SER A 894 -74.31 3.05 -15.29
C SER A 894 -75.21 4.26 -15.03
N PRO A 895 -75.90 4.78 -16.06
CA PRO A 895 -76.84 5.90 -15.89
C PRO A 895 -78.04 5.51 -15.00
N ASN A 896 -78.53 6.46 -14.21
CA ASN A 896 -79.68 6.29 -13.32
C ASN A 896 -80.93 6.99 -13.86
N GLY A 897 -82.09 6.36 -13.69
CA GLY A 897 -83.40 6.94 -14.00
C GLY A 897 -83.54 7.35 -15.46
N ILE A 898 -83.82 8.63 -15.70
CA ILE A 898 -83.98 9.20 -17.04
C ILE A 898 -82.65 9.68 -17.65
N SER A 899 -81.49 9.25 -17.15
CA SER A 899 -80.19 9.75 -17.62
C SER A 899 -79.58 8.84 -18.69
N LEU A 900 -78.74 9.39 -19.56
CA LEU A 900 -77.91 8.68 -20.53
C LEU A 900 -76.43 8.88 -20.19
N PHE A 901 -75.60 7.89 -20.53
CA PHE A 901 -74.14 8.03 -20.45
C PHE A 901 -73.68 8.96 -21.58
N GLY A 902 -72.87 9.95 -21.23
CA GLY A 902 -72.32 10.93 -22.18
C GLY A 902 -70.96 10.50 -22.69
N SER A 903 -69.93 10.59 -21.84
CA SER A 903 -68.55 10.30 -22.23
C SER A 903 -67.64 10.04 -21.03
N TRP A 904 -66.48 9.46 -21.33
CA TRP A 904 -65.36 9.28 -20.42
C TRP A 904 -64.23 10.26 -20.76
N THR A 905 -63.46 10.69 -19.77
CA THR A 905 -62.19 11.42 -19.94
C THR A 905 -61.14 10.88 -18.96
N GLY A 906 -59.86 10.84 -19.36
CA GLY A 906 -58.77 10.30 -18.53
C GLY A 906 -58.57 8.78 -18.62
N CYS A 907 -59.16 8.12 -19.62
CA CYS A 907 -59.06 6.67 -19.85
C CYS A 907 -57.96 6.32 -20.86
N ALA A 908 -57.35 5.13 -20.72
CA ALA A 908 -56.43 4.59 -21.71
C ALA A 908 -57.19 4.06 -22.95
N SER A 909 -58.36 3.46 -22.75
CA SER A 909 -59.28 3.08 -23.82
C SER A 909 -60.73 3.19 -23.37
N VAL A 910 -61.65 3.39 -24.32
CA VAL A 910 -63.08 3.56 -24.07
C VAL A 910 -63.88 2.70 -25.03
N ASN A 911 -64.80 1.89 -24.49
CA ASN A 911 -65.79 1.14 -25.26
C ASN A 911 -67.19 1.37 -24.66
N GLN A 912 -67.98 2.22 -25.30
CA GLN A 912 -69.29 2.66 -24.81
C GLN A 912 -69.21 3.20 -23.36
N ASN A 913 -69.83 2.52 -22.41
CA ASN A 913 -69.87 2.89 -21.00
C ASN A 913 -68.72 2.30 -20.18
N ILE A 914 -67.76 1.61 -20.80
CA ILE A 914 -66.58 1.02 -20.16
C ILE A 914 -65.33 1.85 -20.46
N CYS A 915 -64.52 2.10 -19.44
CA CYS A 915 -63.24 2.79 -19.48
C CYS A 915 -62.15 1.92 -18.86
N THR A 916 -61.09 1.61 -19.60
CA THR A 916 -59.93 0.90 -19.05
C THR A 916 -58.85 1.90 -18.65
N VAL A 917 -58.29 1.72 -17.45
CA VAL A 917 -57.24 2.55 -16.88
C VAL A 917 -56.06 1.67 -16.50
N GLU A 918 -54.87 2.01 -16.99
CA GLU A 918 -53.63 1.43 -16.51
C GLU A 918 -53.19 2.17 -15.24
N ALA A 919 -53.08 1.44 -14.12
CA ALA A 919 -52.73 1.94 -12.80
C ALA A 919 -51.19 2.10 -12.64
N ASP A 920 -50.56 2.81 -13.55
CA ASP A 920 -49.10 3.10 -13.56
C ASP A 920 -48.71 4.24 -12.59
N ALA A 921 -49.63 5.17 -12.33
CA ALA A 921 -49.49 6.35 -11.48
C ALA A 921 -50.85 6.80 -10.94
N ASN A 922 -50.84 7.77 -10.02
CA ASN A 922 -52.09 8.37 -9.53
C ASN A 922 -52.82 9.08 -10.69
N LYS A 923 -54.05 8.65 -11.00
CA LYS A 923 -54.84 9.16 -12.12
C LYS A 923 -56.24 9.56 -11.68
N THR A 924 -56.81 10.54 -12.37
CA THR A 924 -58.22 10.93 -12.21
C THR A 924 -58.96 10.70 -13.51
N VAL A 925 -60.07 9.95 -13.44
CA VAL A 925 -60.96 9.66 -14.56
C VAL A 925 -62.29 10.36 -14.33
N SER A 926 -62.88 10.96 -15.36
CA SER A 926 -64.20 11.60 -15.22
C SER A 926 -65.26 10.96 -16.11
N ALA A 927 -66.45 10.69 -15.55
CA ALA A 927 -67.62 10.18 -16.26
C ALA A 927 -68.71 11.26 -16.35
N LEU A 928 -69.27 11.48 -17.55
CA LEU A 928 -70.35 12.44 -17.78
C LEU A 928 -71.70 11.72 -17.98
N PHE A 929 -72.77 12.20 -17.33
CA PHE A 929 -74.15 11.75 -17.51
C PHE A 929 -75.06 12.92 -17.91
N LEU A 930 -76.06 12.68 -18.77
CA LEU A 930 -76.98 13.71 -19.31
C LEU A 930 -78.45 13.30 -19.13
N LEU A 931 -79.38 14.24 -18.92
CA LEU A 931 -80.82 13.95 -18.83
C LEU A 931 -81.43 13.60 -20.21
N SER A 932 -82.30 12.59 -20.25
CA SER A 932 -83.06 12.20 -21.45
C SER A 932 -84.10 13.28 -21.79
N PRO A 933 -84.11 13.83 -23.02
CA PRO A 933 -85.14 14.77 -23.43
C PRO A 933 -86.47 14.03 -23.66
N LYS A 934 -87.54 14.39 -22.94
CA LYS A 934 -88.92 13.91 -23.20
C LYS A 934 -89.97 15.00 -23.05
N ALA A 935 -90.79 15.18 -24.10
CA ALA A 935 -92.18 15.58 -23.95
C ALA A 935 -93.05 14.74 -24.93
N LYS A 936 -93.91 13.87 -24.38
CA LYS A 936 -95.02 13.22 -25.08
C LYS A 936 -96.30 13.99 -24.71
N ILE A 937 -97.02 14.57 -25.67
CA ILE A 937 -98.27 15.31 -25.41
C ILE A 937 -99.47 14.44 -25.81
N GLY A 938 -100.36 14.18 -24.85
CA GLY A 938 -101.61 13.45 -25.07
C GLY A 938 -102.81 14.35 -25.39
N VAL A 939 -103.50 13.97 -26.47
CA VAL A 939 -104.96 13.96 -26.74
C VAL A 939 -105.85 15.21 -26.63
N ASN A 940 -106.64 15.40 -27.70
CA ASN A 940 -108.04 15.84 -27.73
C ASN A 940 -108.48 17.19 -27.12
N THR A 941 -107.59 18.11 -26.76
CA THR A 941 -107.97 19.51 -26.50
C THR A 941 -106.93 20.50 -27.00
N PHE A 942 -107.37 21.49 -27.77
CA PHE A 942 -106.53 22.45 -28.50
C PHE A 942 -105.55 23.27 -27.64
N SER A 943 -105.81 23.45 -26.34
CA SER A 943 -105.03 24.32 -25.46
C SER A 943 -103.61 23.82 -25.14
N SER A 944 -103.37 22.51 -25.20
CA SER A 944 -102.06 21.92 -24.89
C SER A 944 -101.13 21.90 -26.10
N PHE A 945 -101.67 21.76 -27.32
CA PHE A 945 -100.90 21.90 -28.56
C PHE A 945 -100.53 23.36 -28.81
N ASP A 946 -101.49 24.30 -28.71
CA ASP A 946 -101.24 25.73 -28.93
C ASP A 946 -100.19 26.26 -27.94
N ALA A 947 -100.24 25.88 -26.66
CA ALA A 947 -99.22 26.27 -25.67
C ALA A 947 -97.83 25.67 -25.94
N ALA A 948 -97.76 24.41 -26.40
CA ALA A 948 -96.51 23.75 -26.74
C ALA A 948 -95.90 24.27 -28.06
N TYR A 949 -96.75 24.64 -29.03
CA TYR A 949 -96.36 25.20 -30.32
C TYR A 949 -95.94 26.68 -30.19
N ASP A 950 -96.68 27.47 -29.40
CA ASP A 950 -96.38 28.89 -29.17
C ASP A 950 -95.15 29.06 -28.26
N GLY A 951 -94.96 28.18 -27.26
CA GLY A 951 -93.84 28.19 -26.32
C GLY A 951 -92.57 27.45 -26.78
N ALA A 952 -92.61 26.73 -27.90
CA ALA A 952 -91.45 26.03 -28.44
C ALA A 952 -90.44 26.99 -29.09
N GLY A 953 -89.16 26.81 -28.73
CA GLY A 953 -88.01 27.50 -29.32
C GLY A 953 -87.47 26.80 -30.58
N ASP A 954 -86.42 27.37 -31.16
CA ASP A 954 -85.82 26.89 -32.41
C ASP A 954 -85.36 25.42 -32.31
N ASN A 955 -85.69 24.61 -33.32
CA ASN A 955 -85.43 23.17 -33.41
C ASN A 955 -86.13 22.28 -32.37
N ALA A 956 -87.12 22.81 -31.64
CA ALA A 956 -87.93 21.99 -30.74
C ALA A 956 -88.70 20.90 -31.51
N VAL A 957 -88.69 19.68 -30.96
CA VAL A 957 -89.40 18.52 -31.50
C VAL A 957 -90.65 18.23 -30.65
N VAL A 958 -91.83 18.32 -31.28
CA VAL A 958 -93.12 17.98 -30.67
C VAL A 958 -93.58 16.63 -31.22
N GLN A 959 -93.77 15.64 -30.33
CA GLN A 959 -94.21 14.29 -30.71
C GLN A 959 -95.71 14.12 -30.41
N LEU A 960 -96.49 13.75 -31.42
CA LEU A 960 -97.94 13.58 -31.33
C LEU A 960 -98.31 12.16 -30.86
N LEU A 961 -99.42 12.02 -30.12
CA LEU A 961 -99.89 10.72 -29.60
C LEU A 961 -100.92 10.02 -30.50
N GLU A 962 -101.56 10.74 -31.43
CA GLU A 962 -102.51 10.19 -32.41
C GLU A 962 -102.26 10.79 -33.80
N ASP A 963 -102.45 9.94 -34.82
CA ASP A 963 -102.16 10.14 -36.25
C ASP A 963 -103.00 11.23 -36.95
N ALA A 964 -103.45 12.31 -36.29
CA ALA A 964 -104.30 13.31 -36.93
C ALA A 964 -104.19 14.71 -36.31
N LEU A 965 -103.94 15.73 -37.13
CA LEU A 965 -104.18 17.12 -36.75
C LEU A 965 -105.68 17.47 -36.91
N PRO A 966 -106.31 18.15 -35.92
CA PRO A 966 -107.71 18.57 -36.01
C PRO A 966 -107.94 19.75 -36.96
N PHE A 967 -109.15 19.83 -37.52
CA PHE A 967 -109.54 20.70 -38.63
C PHE A 967 -109.75 22.18 -38.25
N ASN A 968 -109.46 23.09 -39.21
CA ASN A 968 -109.89 24.50 -39.28
C ASN A 968 -109.12 25.56 -38.43
N ARG A 969 -107.77 25.60 -38.51
CA ARG A 969 -106.89 26.63 -37.90
C ARG A 969 -105.70 26.99 -38.82
N THR A 970 -105.20 28.22 -38.72
CA THR A 970 -103.99 28.71 -39.40
C THR A 970 -102.76 28.54 -38.49
N ILE A 971 -101.67 28.00 -39.01
CA ILE A 971 -100.38 27.78 -38.32
C ILE A 971 -99.34 28.75 -38.91
N ASN A 972 -98.61 29.49 -38.07
CA ASN A 972 -97.87 30.71 -38.48
C ASN A 972 -96.33 30.68 -38.27
N LYS A 973 -95.74 29.57 -37.77
CA LYS A 973 -94.26 29.36 -37.70
C LYS A 973 -93.80 28.28 -38.71
N PRO A 974 -92.59 28.38 -39.29
CA PRO A 974 -92.04 27.37 -40.19
C PRO A 974 -91.86 26.03 -39.48
N LEU A 975 -92.25 24.92 -40.12
CA LEU A 975 -92.18 23.59 -39.52
C LEU A 975 -91.73 22.50 -40.50
N THR A 976 -91.21 21.40 -39.96
CA THR A 976 -90.89 20.17 -40.71
C THR A 976 -91.69 19.00 -40.12
N LEU A 977 -92.32 18.22 -41.00
CA LEU A 977 -93.04 17.00 -40.62
C LEU A 977 -92.12 15.78 -40.82
N GLN A 978 -92.00 14.92 -39.81
CA GLN A 978 -91.21 13.69 -39.92
C GLN A 978 -92.05 12.47 -39.57
N GLY A 979 -92.06 11.47 -40.48
CA GLY A 979 -92.78 10.20 -40.34
C GLY A 979 -94.29 10.33 -40.53
N GLY A 980 -94.88 9.63 -41.50
CA GLY A 980 -96.33 9.61 -41.76
C GLY A 980 -96.66 9.27 -43.22
N HIS A 981 -97.50 8.25 -43.45
CA HIS A 981 -97.85 7.76 -44.80
C HIS A 981 -99.30 8.17 -45.16
N LEU A 982 -99.49 8.72 -46.37
CA LEU A 982 -100.83 8.87 -46.97
C LEU A 982 -101.34 7.51 -47.47
N ALA A 983 -102.53 7.08 -47.05
CA ALA A 983 -103.21 5.94 -47.65
C ALA A 983 -103.64 6.27 -49.09
N GLY A 984 -103.12 5.56 -50.10
CA GLY A 984 -103.60 5.58 -51.48
C GLY A 984 -102.62 5.96 -52.60
N LEU A 985 -101.31 6.06 -52.36
CA LEU A 985 -100.30 6.28 -53.42
C LEU A 985 -99.07 5.37 -53.22
N ASP A 986 -98.66 4.67 -54.28
CA ASP A 986 -97.60 3.65 -54.31
C ASP A 986 -96.17 4.19 -54.12
N ASN A 987 -95.34 3.40 -53.41
CA ASN A 987 -93.87 3.31 -53.46
C ASN A 987 -93.01 4.59 -53.44
N ARG A 988 -92.40 4.90 -52.28
CA ARG A 988 -90.94 4.83 -52.02
C ARG A 988 -90.51 5.63 -50.79
N GLY A 989 -89.70 5.01 -49.94
CA GLY A 989 -88.67 5.66 -49.11
C GLY A 989 -89.18 6.40 -47.88
N ASN A 990 -88.50 6.23 -46.75
CA ASN A 990 -88.67 7.01 -45.53
C ASN A 990 -88.19 8.47 -45.73
N GLY A 991 -88.81 9.18 -46.68
CA GLY A 991 -88.51 10.55 -47.06
C GLY A 991 -89.31 11.53 -46.21
N PHE A 992 -88.61 12.52 -45.66
CA PHE A 992 -89.20 13.65 -44.95
C PHE A 992 -89.93 14.56 -45.95
N THR A 993 -91.23 14.80 -45.76
CA THR A 993 -91.96 15.84 -46.50
C THR A 993 -91.71 17.17 -45.82
N THR A 994 -90.78 17.96 -46.35
CA THR A 994 -90.56 19.35 -45.93
C THR A 994 -91.67 20.23 -46.51
N LEU A 995 -92.33 21.02 -45.68
CA LEU A 995 -93.37 21.98 -46.08
C LEU A 995 -92.89 23.37 -45.67
N GLU A 996 -92.26 24.09 -46.59
CA GLU A 996 -91.75 25.44 -46.35
C GLU A 996 -92.77 26.48 -46.82
N GLY A 997 -93.51 27.06 -45.88
CA GLY A 997 -94.49 28.11 -46.14
C GLY A 997 -95.10 28.66 -44.85
N THR A 998 -95.52 29.92 -44.87
CA THR A 998 -95.99 30.65 -43.68
C THR A 998 -97.50 30.52 -43.41
N SER A 999 -98.24 29.71 -44.17
CA SER A 999 -99.66 29.41 -43.89
C SER A 999 -100.12 28.10 -44.54
N LEU A 1000 -100.64 27.18 -43.73
CA LEU A 1000 -101.30 25.94 -44.17
C LEU A 1000 -102.81 26.02 -43.84
N ILE A 1001 -103.69 25.83 -44.84
CA ILE A 1001 -105.15 25.76 -44.66
C ILE A 1001 -105.63 24.36 -45.08
N ILE A 1002 -106.22 23.61 -44.16
CA ILE A 1002 -106.73 22.26 -44.43
C ILE A 1002 -108.21 22.35 -44.82
N GLY A 1003 -108.52 22.32 -46.12
CA GLY A 1003 -109.87 22.55 -46.67
C GLY A 1003 -110.87 21.39 -46.53
N SER A 1004 -110.39 20.15 -46.48
CA SER A 1004 -111.12 18.92 -46.05
C SER A 1004 -110.20 17.68 -46.23
N GLY A 1005 -110.11 16.78 -45.25
CA GLY A 1005 -109.26 15.55 -45.26
C GLY A 1005 -108.22 15.44 -44.11
N LYS A 1006 -107.83 14.21 -43.71
CA LYS A 1006 -106.98 13.90 -42.53
C LYS A 1006 -105.47 14.00 -42.85
N LEU A 1007 -104.68 14.75 -42.06
CA LEU A 1007 -103.20 14.81 -42.12
C LEU A 1007 -102.57 14.08 -40.93
N VAL A 1008 -101.67 13.12 -41.19
CA VAL A 1008 -101.00 12.26 -40.21
C VAL A 1008 -99.50 12.55 -40.16
N ALA A 1009 -98.91 12.78 -38.98
CA ALA A 1009 -97.46 12.90 -38.79
C ALA A 1009 -97.00 12.41 -37.40
N ASP A 1010 -95.84 11.76 -37.32
CA ASP A 1010 -95.25 11.24 -36.07
C ASP A 1010 -94.56 12.35 -35.26
N ARG A 1011 -93.94 13.33 -35.93
CA ARG A 1011 -93.21 14.44 -35.30
C ARG A 1011 -93.36 15.76 -36.07
N ILE A 1012 -93.41 16.85 -35.31
CA ILE A 1012 -93.32 18.23 -35.81
C ILE A 1012 -92.06 18.87 -35.25
N VAL A 1013 -91.25 19.47 -36.14
CA VAL A 1013 -90.05 20.25 -35.76
C VAL A 1013 -90.27 21.71 -36.12
N ILE A 1014 -90.14 22.63 -35.17
CA ILE A 1014 -90.27 24.08 -35.42
C ILE A 1014 -88.91 24.67 -35.80
N LYS A 1015 -88.82 25.44 -36.89
CA LYS A 1015 -87.58 26.10 -37.31
C LYS A 1015 -87.57 27.58 -36.94
N GLY A 1016 -86.43 28.04 -36.41
CA GLY A 1016 -86.17 29.44 -36.12
C GLY A 1016 -86.13 30.31 -37.37
N ALA A 1017 -86.50 31.59 -37.21
CA ALA A 1017 -86.56 32.55 -38.30
C ALA A 1017 -85.18 32.83 -38.91
N SER A 1018 -84.87 32.11 -39.98
CA SER A 1018 -83.82 32.46 -40.94
C SER A 1018 -84.50 32.78 -42.27
N THR A 1019 -84.38 34.03 -42.71
CA THR A 1019 -84.78 34.50 -44.03
C THR A 1019 -84.15 33.61 -45.10
N VAL A 1020 -84.96 32.92 -45.91
CA VAL A 1020 -84.50 32.24 -47.12
C VAL A 1020 -84.70 33.21 -48.28
N ILE A 1021 -83.61 33.77 -48.79
CA ILE A 1021 -83.56 34.36 -50.14
C ILE A 1021 -83.17 33.21 -51.07
N LEU A 1022 -84.01 32.95 -52.08
CA LEU A 1022 -83.78 31.96 -53.14
C LEU A 1022 -82.99 32.59 -54.29
N GLU A 1023 -81.82 32.02 -54.61
CA GLU A 1023 -81.49 31.61 -55.98
C GLU A 1023 -81.38 30.08 -56.02
#